data_AF-A0AAJ7S021-F1
#
_entry.id   AF-A0AAJ7S021-F1
#
_cell.length_a   1.000
_cell.length_b   1.000
_cell.length_c   1.000
_cell.angle_alpha   90.00
_cell.angle_beta   90.00
_cell.angle_gamma   90.00
#
_symmetry.space_group_name_H-M   'P 1'
#
loop_
_entity.id
_entity.type
_entity.pdbx_description
1 polymer ?
#
loop_
_entity_poly.entity_id
_entity_poly.type
_entity_poly.pdbx_seq_one_letter_code
_entity_poly.pdbx_strand_id
1 'polypeptide(L)'
;MHSLRNAKIALVRHRNILQTYDVARKSFGTDVQYKPIRSVLVANRGEIAIRVFRACTELGIRSVAIYSEQDKMQMHRQKADEGYIVGRGLPPVQAYLNIPEIIKVAKENDVDAIHPGYGFLSERSDFAEAVINAGIRFIGPSPKVVQQMGDKVAARQAAIEAEVPIVPGTDGPVTTSDEAMEFCMKHGLPVIFKAAYGGGGRGMRVVRQMEEVREMFDRASSEAAAAFGNGAMFIEKFIERPRHIEVQLLGDNAGNVVHLYERDCSVQRRHQKVVEIAPAPRLDIKVRNKMTEHAVRLAKHVGYSNAGTVEFLADESGNFYFIEVNARLQVEHTVTEEITGIDLVQSQIRIAEGITLPELGLTQDKIVPQGFAIQCRVTTEDPAKNFQPDTGRIEVFRSGEGMGIRLDGASAFAGAIISPYYDSLLVKVIAHAADLQSSCAKMNRALREFRVRGVKTNIPFLLNVLENQKFLNGNVDTYFIDENPQLFQFQPSQNRAQKLLNYLGSVLVNGPSTPLATNLKPAEIRPHIPQIALDFARLAAAEDSNDPDAPGMLLHDYNFFIVSIICINNVYKKFTGTPYDTKLDLNDVSEYSAYWEQTRTLYAPFECTTTMKSGNADVYLNEIPGGQYTNLQFQAYSLGLGEFFEDVKKAYRHANLLLGDIIKVTPSSKVVGDLAQFMVQNKLSADDVLNKAEELSFPKSVVEFLQGAIGEPYGGFPEPLRSKVLKDMPRVRGRPGATLPPLDFNALKTELQESHPHVTNRDVMSAALYPQVTNDYLNFRDQYGPVDKLETRIFLTGPKVGEEFDVTIEKGKTLGIKTLAVAEDLTKNGEREVFFEMNGQLRSVFIKDKEAVKELHVHPKAAKSDKNQVGAPMPGTVIDIRVKVGDTVEKGAPLVVLSAMKMEMVVQAPKAGKIKTLDVNQGMRLEGDDLLLTIE
;
A
#
# COMPACT_ATOMS: atom_id res chain seq x y z
N MET A 1 -25.29 66.95 -46.43
CA MET A 1 -24.61 66.25 -47.54
C MET A 1 -25.06 64.80 -47.47
N HIS A 2 -26.04 64.38 -48.29
CA HIS A 2 -25.78 63.59 -49.51
C HIS A 2 -24.86 62.39 -49.23
N SER A 3 -25.24 61.12 -49.41
CA SER A 3 -26.42 60.54 -50.03
C SER A 3 -26.40 59.01 -49.83
N LEU A 4 -27.59 58.41 -49.69
CA LEU A 4 -28.01 57.10 -50.26
C LEU A 4 -27.35 55.83 -49.67
N ARG A 5 -28.05 54.86 -49.04
CA ARG A 5 -29.45 54.39 -49.16
C ARG A 5 -29.95 53.71 -47.87
N ASN A 6 -31.22 54.00 -47.58
CA ASN A 6 -32.17 53.44 -46.59
C ASN A 6 -32.18 51.90 -46.53
N ALA A 7 -32.28 51.21 -45.40
CA ALA A 7 -33.30 51.21 -44.32
C ALA A 7 -34.67 50.61 -44.72
N LYS A 8 -35.00 49.43 -44.15
CA LYS A 8 -36.24 49.04 -43.43
C LYS A 8 -36.79 47.63 -43.74
N ILE A 9 -36.87 46.84 -42.65
CA ILE A 9 -38.00 46.01 -42.17
C ILE A 9 -38.52 44.89 -43.09
N ALA A 10 -38.43 43.63 -42.62
CA ALA A 10 -39.49 42.63 -42.85
C ALA A 10 -39.48 41.52 -41.78
N LEU A 11 -40.56 41.51 -41.00
CA LEU A 11 -41.05 40.42 -40.17
C LEU A 11 -41.63 39.30 -41.07
N VAL A 12 -41.64 38.05 -40.58
CA VAL A 12 -42.38 36.87 -41.09
C VAL A 12 -41.77 36.14 -42.30
N ARG A 13 -41.26 34.91 -42.05
CA ARG A 13 -41.61 33.63 -42.71
C ARG A 13 -40.49 32.60 -42.45
N HIS A 14 -40.66 31.75 -41.44
CA HIS A 14 -40.03 30.42 -41.43
C HIS A 14 -41.07 29.43 -41.93
N ARG A 15 -40.91 28.99 -43.18
CA ARG A 15 -41.66 27.87 -43.76
C ARG A 15 -40.66 26.88 -44.33
N ASN A 16 -40.73 25.69 -43.77
CA ASN A 16 -40.18 24.40 -44.19
C ASN A 16 -39.63 24.33 -45.61
N ILE A 17 -38.37 23.87 -45.73
CA ILE A 17 -37.89 23.15 -46.90
C ILE A 17 -37.29 21.83 -46.39
N LEU A 18 -38.11 20.79 -46.41
CA LEU A 18 -37.67 19.39 -46.42
C LEU A 18 -37.15 19.13 -47.83
N GLN A 19 -35.84 18.96 -47.99
CA GLN A 19 -35.24 18.44 -49.21
C GLN A 19 -35.11 16.93 -49.07
N THR A 20 -36.07 16.21 -49.63
CA THR A 20 -36.02 14.76 -49.83
C THR A 20 -35.05 14.45 -50.96
N TYR A 21 -33.93 13.81 -50.64
CA TYR A 21 -33.10 13.13 -51.62
C TYR A 21 -33.65 11.73 -51.86
N ASP A 22 -34.18 11.51 -53.06
CA ASP A 22 -34.66 10.22 -53.54
C ASP A 22 -33.46 9.45 -54.12
N VAL A 23 -32.98 8.43 -53.41
CA VAL A 23 -31.93 7.51 -53.87
C VAL A 23 -32.58 6.16 -54.17
N ALA A 24 -32.35 5.71 -55.40
CA ALA A 24 -32.94 4.55 -56.04
C ALA A 24 -33.01 3.29 -55.16
N ARG A 25 -34.24 2.82 -54.94
CA ARG A 25 -34.56 1.49 -54.41
C ARG A 25 -34.06 0.40 -55.36
N LYS A 26 -33.10 -0.41 -54.89
CA LYS A 26 -32.91 -1.80 -55.33
C LYS A 26 -32.95 -2.72 -54.12
N SER A 27 -34.17 -3.17 -53.81
CA SER A 27 -34.55 -4.51 -53.32
C SER A 27 -33.55 -5.31 -52.47
N PHE A 28 -33.64 -5.15 -51.14
CA PHE A 28 -33.90 -6.22 -50.16
C PHE A 28 -34.76 -5.58 -49.06
N GLY A 29 -35.99 -6.06 -48.86
CA GLY A 29 -36.93 -5.48 -47.91
C GLY A 29 -36.65 -5.95 -46.49
N THR A 30 -36.15 -5.06 -45.62
CA THR A 30 -36.28 -5.14 -44.17
C THR A 30 -36.74 -3.76 -43.68
N ASP A 31 -37.98 -3.66 -43.20
CA ASP A 31 -38.55 -2.42 -42.64
C ASP A 31 -37.89 -2.11 -41.28
N VAL A 32 -36.63 -1.65 -41.27
CA VAL A 32 -35.99 -1.13 -40.06
C VAL A 32 -36.40 0.34 -39.91
N GLN A 33 -37.27 0.62 -38.93
CA GLN A 33 -37.69 1.99 -38.64
C GLN A 33 -36.65 2.72 -37.79
N TYR A 34 -36.09 3.80 -38.33
CA TYR A 34 -35.26 4.72 -37.57
C TYR A 34 -36.11 5.47 -36.53
N LYS A 35 -35.68 5.43 -35.26
CA LYS A 35 -36.25 6.21 -34.17
C LYS A 35 -35.11 6.83 -33.35
N PRO A 36 -35.01 8.16 -33.23
CA PRO A 36 -33.93 8.78 -32.46
C PRO A 36 -34.03 8.44 -30.97
N ILE A 37 -32.91 8.24 -30.29
CA ILE A 37 -32.82 8.14 -28.81
C ILE A 37 -32.49 9.53 -28.27
N ARG A 38 -33.31 10.06 -27.36
CA ARG A 38 -33.05 11.36 -26.71
C ARG A 38 -32.57 11.18 -25.28
N SER A 39 -32.82 10.03 -24.67
CA SER A 39 -32.33 9.71 -23.33
C SER A 39 -31.94 8.25 -23.14
N VAL A 40 -30.83 8.03 -22.43
CA VAL A 40 -30.30 6.70 -22.09
C VAL A 40 -30.09 6.58 -20.58
N LEU A 41 -30.74 5.61 -19.96
CA LEU A 41 -30.40 5.17 -18.61
C LEU A 41 -29.35 4.08 -18.67
N VAL A 42 -28.31 4.19 -17.85
CA VAL A 42 -27.30 3.14 -17.74
C VAL A 42 -27.57 2.31 -16.50
N ALA A 43 -27.99 1.07 -16.68
CA ALA A 43 -28.31 0.13 -15.62
C ALA A 43 -27.03 -0.54 -15.07
N ASN A 44 -26.06 0.29 -14.67
CA ASN A 44 -24.74 -0.14 -14.22
C ASN A 44 -24.07 0.94 -13.34
N ARG A 45 -22.82 0.71 -12.95
CA ARG A 45 -22.01 1.58 -12.09
C ARG A 45 -20.57 1.71 -12.60
N GLY A 46 -19.77 2.52 -11.89
CA GLY A 46 -18.31 2.55 -12.07
C GLY A 46 -17.89 3.03 -13.45
N GLU A 47 -16.81 2.45 -13.98
CA GLU A 47 -16.24 2.91 -15.26
C GLU A 47 -17.28 2.83 -16.39
N ILE A 48 -17.99 1.71 -16.52
CA ILE A 48 -18.76 1.43 -17.74
C ILE A 48 -19.94 2.37 -17.87
N ALA A 49 -20.53 2.76 -16.74
CA ALA A 49 -21.51 3.83 -16.69
C ALA A 49 -20.93 5.14 -17.24
N ILE A 50 -19.75 5.54 -16.79
CA ILE A 50 -19.05 6.75 -17.28
C ILE A 50 -18.73 6.64 -18.77
N ARG A 51 -18.27 5.47 -19.25
CA ARG A 51 -17.97 5.23 -20.67
C ARG A 51 -19.21 5.40 -21.55
N VAL A 52 -20.37 4.92 -21.11
CA VAL A 52 -21.64 5.12 -21.83
C VAL A 52 -22.13 6.56 -21.73
N PHE A 53 -21.98 7.23 -20.59
CA PHE A 53 -22.34 8.65 -20.47
C PHE A 53 -21.50 9.56 -21.36
N ARG A 54 -20.21 9.26 -21.55
CA ARG A 54 -19.34 9.95 -22.53
C ARG A 54 -19.89 9.82 -23.95
N ALA A 55 -20.22 8.60 -24.39
CA ALA A 55 -20.82 8.36 -25.70
C ALA A 55 -22.18 9.09 -25.84
N CYS A 56 -23.02 9.08 -24.81
CA CYS A 56 -24.29 9.81 -24.82
C CYS A 56 -24.07 11.32 -24.99
N THR A 57 -23.12 11.89 -24.24
CA THR A 57 -22.77 13.32 -24.30
C THR A 57 -22.30 13.72 -25.70
N GLU A 58 -21.40 12.93 -26.30
CA GLU A 58 -20.88 13.14 -27.65
C GLU A 58 -21.98 13.07 -28.72
N LEU A 59 -23.00 12.23 -28.50
CA LEU A 59 -24.16 12.09 -29.37
C LEU A 59 -25.29 13.10 -29.08
N GLY A 60 -25.15 13.95 -28.05
CA GLY A 60 -26.17 14.91 -27.63
C GLY A 60 -27.41 14.26 -26.98
N ILE A 61 -27.22 13.11 -26.33
CA ILE A 61 -28.27 12.31 -25.69
C ILE A 61 -28.22 12.52 -24.17
N ARG A 62 -29.39 12.78 -23.56
CA ARG A 62 -29.52 12.92 -22.10
C ARG A 62 -29.18 11.60 -21.39
N SER A 63 -28.31 11.65 -20.40
CA SER A 63 -27.80 10.50 -19.68
C SER A 63 -28.40 10.38 -18.27
N VAL A 64 -28.81 9.17 -17.88
CA VAL A 64 -29.43 8.91 -16.57
C VAL A 64 -28.66 7.80 -15.85
N ALA A 65 -28.15 8.10 -14.65
CA ALA A 65 -27.48 7.16 -13.77
C ALA A 65 -28.44 6.55 -12.73
N ILE A 66 -28.18 5.31 -12.36
CA ILE A 66 -28.69 4.71 -11.14
C ILE A 66 -27.55 4.49 -10.13
N TYR A 67 -27.85 4.55 -8.84
CA TYR A 67 -26.87 4.28 -7.79
C TYR A 67 -27.49 3.67 -6.53
N SER A 68 -26.73 2.85 -5.81
CA SER A 68 -27.11 2.32 -4.50
C SER A 68 -26.85 3.35 -3.39
N GLU A 69 -27.33 3.09 -2.18
CA GLU A 69 -27.02 3.92 -1.02
C GLU A 69 -25.51 4.02 -0.72
N GLN A 70 -24.78 2.94 -0.96
CA GLN A 70 -23.33 2.86 -0.74
C GLN A 70 -22.53 3.59 -1.84
N ASP A 71 -23.12 3.77 -3.02
CA ASP A 71 -22.50 4.47 -4.15
C ASP A 71 -22.86 5.97 -4.24
N LYS A 72 -23.48 6.55 -3.20
CA LYS A 72 -23.86 7.98 -3.17
C LYS A 72 -22.74 8.94 -3.55
N MET A 73 -21.49 8.59 -3.23
CA MET A 73 -20.31 9.43 -3.46
C MET A 73 -19.48 9.00 -4.70
N GLN A 74 -19.95 8.04 -5.50
CA GLN A 74 -19.20 7.56 -6.67
C GLN A 74 -19.28 8.52 -7.86
N MET A 75 -18.24 8.49 -8.70
CA MET A 75 -18.11 9.41 -9.82
C MET A 75 -19.16 9.21 -10.90
N HIS A 76 -19.59 7.97 -11.19
CA HIS A 76 -20.52 7.72 -12.30
C HIS A 76 -21.85 8.47 -12.12
N ARG A 77 -22.32 8.58 -10.87
CA ARG A 77 -23.50 9.39 -10.51
C ARG A 77 -23.35 10.86 -10.93
N GLN A 78 -22.15 11.43 -10.82
CA GLN A 78 -21.86 12.84 -11.11
C GLN A 78 -21.54 13.08 -12.59
N LYS A 79 -21.39 12.02 -13.39
CA LYS A 79 -21.06 12.09 -14.82
C LYS A 79 -22.28 11.99 -15.73
N ALA A 80 -23.43 11.58 -15.20
CA ALA A 80 -24.70 11.65 -15.90
C ALA A 80 -25.39 13.00 -15.68
N ASP A 81 -26.32 13.36 -16.56
CA ASP A 81 -27.14 14.57 -16.41
C ASP A 81 -28.08 14.47 -15.20
N GLU A 82 -28.56 13.25 -14.93
CA GLU A 82 -29.45 12.93 -13.80
C GLU A 82 -29.01 11.65 -13.09
N GLY A 83 -29.32 11.52 -11.80
CA GLY A 83 -28.98 10.36 -11.01
C GLY A 83 -30.07 9.99 -10.00
N TYR A 84 -30.51 8.74 -10.02
CA TYR A 84 -31.58 8.23 -9.15
C TYR A 84 -31.09 7.07 -8.28
N ILE A 85 -31.49 7.10 -7.01
CA ILE A 85 -31.18 6.00 -6.10
C ILE A 85 -32.10 4.81 -6.38
N VAL A 86 -31.55 3.61 -6.35
CA VAL A 86 -32.29 2.34 -6.45
C VAL A 86 -31.95 1.42 -5.29
N GLY A 87 -32.88 0.52 -4.95
CA GLY A 87 -32.69 -0.54 -3.97
C GLY A 87 -32.51 -0.02 -2.55
N ARG A 88 -33.26 1.01 -2.13
CA ARG A 88 -33.17 1.52 -0.75
C ARG A 88 -33.43 0.38 0.25
N GLY A 89 -32.50 0.19 1.18
CA GLY A 89 -32.55 -0.89 2.18
C GLY A 89 -32.13 -2.27 1.66
N LEU A 90 -31.83 -2.43 0.36
CA LEU A 90 -31.27 -3.65 -0.19
C LEU A 90 -29.75 -3.70 0.01
N PRO A 91 -29.16 -4.91 0.08
CA PRO A 91 -27.72 -5.09 -0.05
C PRO A 91 -27.14 -4.41 -1.30
N PRO A 92 -25.90 -3.91 -1.25
CA PRO A 92 -25.34 -3.02 -2.28
C PRO A 92 -25.38 -3.55 -3.72
N VAL A 93 -25.16 -4.86 -3.90
CA VAL A 93 -25.21 -5.52 -5.21
C VAL A 93 -26.65 -5.78 -5.64
N GLN A 94 -27.53 -6.18 -4.71
CA GLN A 94 -28.94 -6.45 -5.02
C GLN A 94 -29.68 -5.19 -5.49
N ALA A 95 -29.27 -4.01 -5.04
CA ALA A 95 -29.81 -2.74 -5.52
C ALA A 95 -29.70 -2.59 -7.05
N TYR A 96 -28.56 -2.98 -7.64
CA TYR A 96 -28.34 -2.94 -9.09
C TYR A 96 -28.95 -4.13 -9.85
N LEU A 97 -29.50 -5.12 -9.13
CA LEU A 97 -30.22 -6.26 -9.71
C LEU A 97 -31.75 -6.11 -9.62
N ASN A 98 -32.25 -4.99 -9.07
CA ASN A 98 -33.68 -4.75 -8.86
C ASN A 98 -34.37 -4.28 -10.16
N ILE A 99 -34.75 -5.24 -11.01
CA ILE A 99 -35.40 -4.98 -12.30
C ILE A 99 -36.65 -4.08 -12.16
N PRO A 100 -37.65 -4.38 -11.30
CA PRO A 100 -38.85 -3.55 -11.18
C PRO A 100 -38.56 -2.08 -10.85
N GLU A 101 -37.60 -1.82 -9.96
CA GLU A 101 -37.27 -0.46 -9.55
C GLU A 101 -36.49 0.30 -10.64
N ILE A 102 -35.59 -0.37 -11.37
CA ILE A 102 -34.89 0.22 -12.52
C ILE A 102 -35.88 0.60 -13.62
N ILE A 103 -36.83 -0.29 -13.95
CA ILE A 103 -37.89 -0.01 -14.93
C ILE A 103 -38.78 1.14 -14.45
N LYS A 104 -39.13 1.18 -13.16
CA LYS A 104 -39.91 2.27 -12.58
C LYS A 104 -39.18 3.61 -12.75
N VAL A 105 -37.91 3.69 -12.37
CA VAL A 105 -37.08 4.89 -12.52
C VAL A 105 -37.02 5.33 -13.98
N ALA A 106 -36.83 4.40 -14.91
CA ALA A 106 -36.78 4.71 -16.33
C ALA A 106 -38.11 5.31 -16.85
N LYS A 107 -39.25 4.75 -16.42
CA LYS A 107 -40.58 5.24 -16.80
C LYS A 107 -40.94 6.58 -16.17
N GLU A 108 -40.63 6.78 -14.88
CA GLU A 108 -40.94 8.03 -14.16
C GLU A 108 -40.14 9.23 -14.68
N ASN A 109 -39.04 8.98 -15.40
CA ASN A 109 -38.13 10.01 -15.90
C ASN A 109 -38.02 10.01 -17.43
N ASP A 110 -39.03 9.49 -18.14
CA ASP A 110 -39.15 9.53 -19.61
C ASP A 110 -37.88 9.07 -20.35
N VAL A 111 -37.34 7.92 -19.95
CA VAL A 111 -36.14 7.33 -20.57
C VAL A 111 -36.51 6.56 -21.85
N ASP A 112 -35.83 6.85 -22.97
CA ASP A 112 -36.09 6.20 -24.26
C ASP A 112 -35.42 4.82 -24.40
N ALA A 113 -34.24 4.65 -23.79
CA ALA A 113 -33.44 3.45 -23.91
C ALA A 113 -32.64 3.14 -22.65
N ILE A 114 -32.36 1.86 -22.41
CA ILE A 114 -31.50 1.40 -21.32
C ILE A 114 -30.28 0.69 -21.89
N HIS A 115 -29.09 1.14 -21.49
CA HIS A 115 -27.84 0.44 -21.73
C HIS A 115 -27.46 -0.35 -20.48
N PRO A 116 -27.25 -1.67 -20.56
CA PRO A 116 -26.96 -2.47 -19.37
C PRO A 116 -25.47 -2.47 -18.95
N GLY A 117 -24.58 -1.79 -19.69
CA GLY A 117 -23.14 -1.96 -19.56
C GLY A 117 -22.73 -3.44 -19.71
N TYR A 118 -21.94 -3.93 -18.75
CA TYR A 118 -21.55 -5.33 -18.62
C TYR A 118 -21.64 -5.79 -17.16
N GLY A 119 -21.80 -7.10 -16.92
CA GLY A 119 -22.12 -7.62 -15.60
C GLY A 119 -23.53 -7.18 -15.14
N PHE A 120 -23.86 -7.46 -13.87
CA PHE A 120 -25.21 -7.22 -13.33
C PHE A 120 -26.32 -7.84 -14.19
N LEU A 121 -27.11 -7.02 -14.89
CA LEU A 121 -28.28 -7.42 -15.65
C LEU A 121 -28.01 -7.54 -17.16
N SER A 122 -26.77 -7.33 -17.62
CA SER A 122 -26.44 -7.29 -19.06
C SER A 122 -26.67 -8.58 -19.82
N GLU A 123 -26.70 -9.72 -19.14
CA GLU A 123 -26.95 -11.05 -19.74
C GLU A 123 -28.27 -11.66 -19.26
N ARG A 124 -29.14 -10.84 -18.65
CA ARG A 124 -30.43 -11.29 -18.12
C ARG A 124 -31.52 -11.06 -19.17
N SER A 125 -31.98 -12.14 -19.79
CA SER A 125 -33.04 -12.08 -20.82
C SER A 125 -34.35 -11.51 -20.26
N ASP A 126 -34.69 -11.83 -19.01
CA ASP A 126 -35.86 -11.30 -18.31
C ASP A 126 -35.76 -9.79 -18.05
N PHE A 127 -34.56 -9.25 -17.87
CA PHE A 127 -34.36 -7.80 -17.82
C PHE A 127 -34.57 -7.16 -19.19
N ALA A 128 -33.94 -7.70 -20.25
CA ALA A 128 -34.12 -7.19 -21.60
C ALA A 128 -35.61 -7.22 -22.03
N GLU A 129 -36.32 -8.30 -21.68
CA GLU A 129 -37.76 -8.43 -21.92
C GLU A 129 -38.57 -7.43 -21.10
N ALA A 130 -38.25 -7.22 -19.81
CA ALA A 130 -38.92 -6.22 -18.98
C ALA A 130 -38.74 -4.78 -19.50
N VAL A 131 -37.56 -4.45 -20.03
CA VAL A 131 -37.27 -3.16 -20.67
C VAL A 131 -38.17 -2.96 -21.90
N ILE A 132 -38.23 -3.96 -22.79
CA ILE A 132 -39.05 -3.91 -24.00
C ILE A 132 -40.54 -3.84 -23.67
N ASN A 133 -41.01 -4.65 -22.72
CA ASN A 133 -42.41 -4.66 -22.26
C ASN A 133 -42.83 -3.33 -21.61
N ALA A 134 -41.87 -2.57 -21.06
CA ALA A 134 -42.11 -1.23 -20.53
C ALA A 134 -42.19 -0.15 -21.62
N GLY A 135 -41.99 -0.50 -22.90
CA GLY A 135 -41.96 0.44 -24.02
C GLY A 135 -40.62 1.18 -24.18
N ILE A 136 -39.58 0.72 -23.48
CA ILE A 136 -38.23 1.29 -23.49
C ILE A 136 -37.35 0.42 -24.38
N ARG A 137 -36.38 1.02 -25.09
CA ARG A 137 -35.45 0.24 -25.93
C ARG A 137 -34.33 -0.37 -25.10
N PHE A 138 -34.06 -1.65 -25.32
CA PHE A 138 -32.87 -2.31 -24.76
C PHE A 138 -31.70 -2.14 -25.72
N ILE A 139 -30.60 -1.53 -25.26
CA ILE A 139 -29.36 -1.37 -26.05
C ILE A 139 -28.53 -2.64 -25.88
N GLY A 140 -28.81 -3.64 -26.71
CA GLY A 140 -28.20 -4.95 -26.70
C GLY A 140 -28.92 -5.90 -27.67
N PRO A 141 -28.54 -7.18 -27.69
CA PRO A 141 -29.25 -8.18 -28.50
C PRO A 141 -30.70 -8.38 -28.02
N SER A 142 -31.53 -9.00 -28.86
CA SER A 142 -32.92 -9.33 -28.48
C SER A 142 -32.96 -10.29 -27.26
N PRO A 143 -34.02 -10.26 -26.42
CA PRO A 143 -34.14 -11.15 -25.26
C PRO A 143 -33.99 -12.64 -25.60
N LYS A 144 -34.50 -13.05 -26.77
CA LYS A 144 -34.35 -14.40 -27.31
C LYS A 144 -32.88 -14.76 -27.53
N VAL A 145 -32.11 -13.86 -28.15
CA VAL A 145 -30.67 -14.06 -28.39
C VAL A 145 -29.90 -14.06 -27.07
N VAL A 146 -30.22 -13.14 -26.14
CA VAL A 146 -29.59 -13.12 -24.81
C VAL A 146 -29.83 -14.44 -24.07
N GLN A 147 -31.06 -14.97 -24.11
CA GLN A 147 -31.39 -16.26 -23.50
C GLN A 147 -30.66 -17.43 -24.17
N GLN A 148 -30.73 -17.50 -25.51
CA GLN A 148 -30.13 -18.59 -26.28
C GLN A 148 -28.62 -18.64 -26.13
N MET A 149 -27.95 -17.48 -26.11
CA MET A 149 -26.50 -17.40 -26.02
C MET A 149 -25.98 -17.40 -24.57
N GLY A 150 -26.82 -17.03 -23.60
CA GLY A 150 -26.48 -17.12 -22.17
C GLY A 150 -26.60 -18.53 -21.58
N ASP A 151 -27.39 -19.40 -22.20
CA ASP A 151 -27.45 -20.82 -21.87
C ASP A 151 -26.34 -21.58 -22.63
N LYS A 152 -25.42 -22.21 -21.89
CA LYS A 152 -24.26 -22.90 -22.48
C LYS A 152 -24.65 -24.06 -23.39
N VAL A 153 -25.73 -24.78 -23.08
CA VAL A 153 -26.20 -25.91 -23.90
C VAL A 153 -26.82 -25.37 -25.18
N ALA A 154 -27.70 -24.36 -25.07
CA ALA A 154 -28.33 -23.76 -26.24
C ALA A 154 -27.33 -23.04 -27.16
N ALA A 155 -26.34 -22.34 -26.59
CA ALA A 155 -25.27 -21.67 -27.33
C ALA A 155 -24.38 -22.70 -28.06
N ARG A 156 -24.05 -23.82 -27.40
CA ARG A 156 -23.29 -24.92 -28.02
C ARG A 156 -24.07 -25.55 -29.17
N GLN A 157 -25.36 -25.80 -28.98
CA GLN A 157 -26.22 -26.33 -30.04
C GLN A 157 -26.30 -25.38 -31.24
N ALA A 158 -26.44 -24.07 -30.99
CA ALA A 158 -26.39 -23.06 -32.04
C ALA A 158 -25.03 -23.03 -32.77
N ALA A 159 -23.92 -23.23 -32.06
CA ALA A 159 -22.59 -23.34 -32.66
C ALA A 159 -22.46 -24.59 -33.56
N ILE A 160 -22.99 -25.74 -33.14
CA ILE A 160 -23.03 -26.97 -33.95
C ILE A 160 -23.83 -26.74 -35.24
N GLU A 161 -25.04 -26.17 -35.11
CA GLU A 161 -25.91 -25.87 -36.26
C GLU A 161 -25.31 -24.86 -37.23
N ALA A 162 -24.54 -23.90 -36.70
CA ALA A 162 -23.80 -22.92 -37.51
C ALA A 162 -22.45 -23.46 -38.04
N GLU A 163 -22.16 -24.75 -37.86
CA GLU A 163 -20.91 -25.40 -38.27
C GLU A 163 -19.66 -24.71 -37.69
N VAL A 164 -19.75 -24.20 -36.46
CA VAL A 164 -18.61 -23.67 -35.71
C VAL A 164 -17.94 -24.80 -34.93
N PRO A 165 -16.60 -24.95 -35.01
CA PRO A 165 -15.90 -25.96 -34.25
C PRO A 165 -16.14 -25.80 -32.74
N ILE A 166 -16.64 -26.84 -32.09
CA ILE A 166 -16.83 -26.91 -30.63
C ILE A 166 -15.82 -27.86 -30.01
N VAL A 167 -15.58 -27.72 -28.69
CA VAL A 167 -14.71 -28.66 -27.97
C VAL A 167 -15.32 -30.06 -28.07
N PRO A 168 -14.60 -31.08 -28.58
CA PRO A 168 -15.12 -32.44 -28.63
C PRO A 168 -15.56 -32.89 -27.23
N GLY A 169 -16.80 -33.34 -27.09
CA GLY A 169 -17.39 -33.67 -25.81
C GLY A 169 -18.58 -34.61 -25.95
N THR A 170 -19.16 -35.04 -24.84
CA THR A 170 -20.35 -35.90 -24.84
C THR A 170 -21.56 -35.16 -25.40
N ASP A 171 -22.41 -35.85 -26.17
CA ASP A 171 -23.62 -35.26 -26.78
C ASP A 171 -24.67 -34.84 -25.74
N GLY A 172 -24.59 -35.39 -24.53
CA GLY A 172 -25.43 -35.06 -23.40
C GLY A 172 -24.73 -35.30 -22.06
N PRO A 173 -25.43 -35.06 -20.93
CA PRO A 173 -24.92 -35.35 -19.61
C PRO A 173 -24.69 -36.85 -19.41
N VAL A 174 -23.52 -37.19 -18.88
CA VAL A 174 -23.07 -38.50 -18.43
C VAL A 174 -23.41 -38.67 -16.96
N THR A 175 -23.91 -39.84 -16.56
CA THR A 175 -24.32 -40.09 -15.16
C THR A 175 -23.55 -41.23 -14.50
N THR A 176 -22.81 -42.03 -15.28
CA THR A 176 -22.06 -43.18 -14.76
C THR A 176 -20.59 -43.10 -15.12
N SER A 177 -19.73 -43.67 -14.25
CA SER A 177 -18.30 -43.76 -14.49
C SER A 177 -17.93 -44.64 -15.71
N ASP A 178 -18.82 -45.56 -16.10
CA ASP A 178 -18.62 -46.45 -17.26
C ASP A 178 -18.85 -45.73 -18.58
N GLU A 179 -19.91 -44.92 -18.69
CA GLU A 179 -20.11 -44.00 -19.83
C GLU A 179 -18.92 -43.03 -19.97
N ALA A 180 -18.37 -42.57 -18.84
CA ALA A 180 -17.19 -41.71 -18.84
C ALA A 180 -15.94 -42.44 -19.36
N MET A 181 -15.75 -43.69 -18.96
CA MET A 181 -14.66 -44.54 -19.43
C MET A 181 -14.77 -44.82 -20.94
N GLU A 182 -15.97 -45.13 -21.43
CA GLU A 182 -16.21 -45.35 -22.86
C GLU A 182 -15.88 -44.10 -23.69
N PHE A 183 -16.29 -42.91 -23.22
CA PHE A 183 -15.94 -41.66 -23.86
C PHE A 183 -14.41 -41.45 -23.90
N CYS A 184 -13.72 -41.67 -22.77
CA CYS A 184 -12.26 -41.50 -22.69
C CYS A 184 -11.51 -42.49 -23.59
N MET A 185 -11.98 -43.73 -23.72
CA MET A 185 -11.40 -44.71 -24.64
C MET A 185 -11.58 -44.30 -26.11
N LYS A 186 -12.75 -43.73 -26.45
CA LYS A 186 -13.08 -43.32 -27.82
C LYS A 186 -12.37 -42.03 -28.25
N HIS A 187 -12.32 -41.03 -27.36
CA HIS A 187 -11.84 -39.68 -27.68
C HIS A 187 -10.42 -39.39 -27.19
N GLY A 188 -9.85 -40.28 -26.37
CA GLY A 188 -8.53 -40.12 -25.78
C GLY A 188 -8.51 -39.15 -24.60
N LEU A 189 -7.35 -39.08 -23.95
CA LEU A 189 -7.04 -38.18 -22.83
C LEU A 189 -6.07 -37.07 -23.30
N PRO A 190 -5.96 -35.94 -22.59
CA PRO A 190 -6.69 -35.59 -21.38
C PRO A 190 -8.12 -35.09 -21.65
N VAL A 191 -9.01 -35.32 -20.68
CA VAL A 191 -10.39 -34.80 -20.67
C VAL A 191 -10.65 -34.01 -19.40
N ILE A 192 -11.69 -33.18 -19.41
CA ILE A 192 -12.19 -32.48 -18.23
C ILE A 192 -13.64 -32.88 -17.99
N PHE A 193 -13.91 -33.31 -16.77
CA PHE A 193 -15.26 -33.51 -16.27
C PHE A 193 -15.78 -32.19 -15.72
N LYS A 194 -17.00 -31.82 -16.08
CA LYS A 194 -17.68 -30.59 -15.65
C LYS A 194 -19.09 -30.92 -15.19
N ALA A 195 -19.56 -30.38 -14.08
CA ALA A 195 -20.96 -30.53 -13.67
C ALA A 195 -21.91 -30.02 -14.79
N ALA A 196 -22.91 -30.81 -15.16
CA ALA A 196 -23.85 -30.47 -16.22
C ALA A 196 -24.83 -29.35 -15.82
N TYR A 197 -25.15 -29.26 -14.53
CA TYR A 197 -26.12 -28.32 -13.96
C TYR A 197 -25.49 -27.45 -12.85
N GLY A 198 -24.24 -27.03 -13.04
CA GLY A 198 -23.47 -26.29 -12.04
C GLY A 198 -22.50 -25.27 -12.63
N GLY A 199 -22.01 -24.36 -11.80
CA GLY A 199 -21.07 -23.30 -12.18
C GLY A 199 -20.09 -22.96 -11.07
N GLY A 200 -19.04 -22.19 -11.39
CA GLY A 200 -18.08 -21.69 -10.39
C GLY A 200 -16.95 -22.67 -10.00
N GLY A 201 -16.59 -23.60 -10.88
CA GLY A 201 -15.40 -24.46 -10.72
C GLY A 201 -15.55 -25.63 -9.76
N ARG A 202 -16.71 -25.77 -9.09
CA ARG A 202 -17.04 -26.92 -8.24
C ARG A 202 -17.57 -28.07 -9.09
N GLY A 203 -17.14 -29.29 -8.78
CA GLY A 203 -17.45 -30.46 -9.62
C GLY A 203 -16.74 -30.41 -10.99
N MET A 204 -15.51 -29.91 -11.04
CA MET A 204 -14.65 -29.98 -12.23
C MET A 204 -13.37 -30.78 -11.95
N ARG A 205 -13.00 -31.71 -12.82
CA ARG A 205 -11.75 -32.49 -12.69
C ARG A 205 -11.11 -32.74 -14.04
N VAL A 206 -9.80 -32.49 -14.13
CA VAL A 206 -9.00 -32.85 -15.30
C VAL A 206 -8.48 -34.27 -15.07
N VAL A 207 -8.68 -35.14 -16.06
CA VAL A 207 -8.22 -36.53 -16.03
C VAL A 207 -7.16 -36.72 -17.11
N ARG A 208 -6.01 -37.24 -16.69
CA ARG A 208 -4.82 -37.40 -17.54
C ARG A 208 -4.46 -38.87 -17.77
N GLN A 209 -4.83 -39.74 -16.84
CA GLN A 209 -4.55 -41.17 -16.89
C GLN A 209 -5.86 -41.96 -16.91
N MET A 210 -5.87 -43.09 -17.63
CA MET A 210 -7.10 -43.87 -17.84
C MET A 210 -7.57 -44.52 -16.53
N GLU A 211 -6.62 -44.87 -15.67
CA GLU A 211 -6.82 -45.50 -14.36
C GLU A 211 -7.57 -44.58 -13.39
N GLU A 212 -7.46 -43.25 -13.57
CA GLU A 212 -8.06 -42.23 -12.71
C GLU A 212 -9.51 -41.90 -13.11
N VAL A 213 -9.96 -42.30 -14.29
CA VAL A 213 -11.26 -41.89 -14.87
C VAL A 213 -12.42 -42.16 -13.92
N ARG A 214 -12.52 -43.38 -13.38
CA ARG A 214 -13.63 -43.78 -12.50
C ARG A 214 -13.60 -43.00 -11.18
N GLU A 215 -12.46 -42.96 -10.51
CA GLU A 215 -12.31 -42.25 -9.23
C GLU A 215 -12.61 -40.75 -9.40
N MET A 216 -12.05 -40.11 -10.42
CA MET A 216 -12.22 -38.68 -10.66
C MET A 216 -13.65 -38.33 -11.07
N PHE A 217 -14.33 -39.21 -11.82
CA PHE A 217 -15.73 -39.04 -12.16
C PHE A 217 -16.60 -39.09 -10.92
N ASP A 218 -16.45 -40.12 -10.08
CA ASP A 218 -17.26 -40.30 -8.87
C ASP A 218 -17.08 -39.14 -7.89
N ARG A 219 -15.84 -38.65 -7.74
CA ARG A 219 -15.55 -37.47 -6.91
C ARG A 219 -16.18 -36.20 -7.48
N ALA A 220 -16.04 -35.96 -8.79
CA ALA A 220 -16.61 -34.78 -9.43
C ALA A 220 -18.14 -34.79 -9.40
N SER A 221 -18.76 -35.95 -9.66
CA SER A 221 -20.20 -36.18 -9.60
C SER A 221 -20.75 -36.02 -8.17
N SER A 222 -20.07 -36.57 -7.17
CA SER A 222 -20.46 -36.41 -5.76
C SER A 222 -20.37 -34.95 -5.30
N GLU A 223 -19.32 -34.23 -5.71
CA GLU A 223 -19.17 -32.80 -5.42
C GLU A 223 -20.27 -31.98 -6.12
N ALA A 224 -20.60 -32.31 -7.37
CA ALA A 224 -21.67 -31.67 -8.11
C ALA A 224 -23.05 -31.94 -7.47
N ALA A 225 -23.32 -33.17 -7.06
CA ALA A 225 -24.55 -33.54 -6.36
C ALA A 225 -24.68 -32.80 -5.02
N ALA A 226 -23.59 -32.70 -4.24
CA ALA A 226 -23.59 -31.98 -2.97
C ALA A 226 -23.76 -30.46 -3.14
N ALA A 227 -23.19 -29.88 -4.20
CA ALA A 227 -23.22 -28.44 -4.44
C ALA A 227 -24.49 -27.97 -5.17
N PHE A 228 -25.02 -28.76 -6.10
CA PHE A 228 -26.06 -28.35 -7.06
C PHE A 228 -27.29 -29.26 -7.05
N GLY A 229 -27.31 -30.32 -6.22
CA GLY A 229 -28.41 -31.28 -6.14
C GLY A 229 -28.48 -32.27 -7.32
N ASN A 230 -27.55 -32.19 -8.28
CA ASN A 230 -27.49 -33.06 -9.45
C ASN A 230 -26.03 -33.44 -9.77
N GLY A 231 -25.75 -34.74 -9.83
CA GLY A 231 -24.42 -35.30 -10.10
C GLY A 231 -24.10 -35.56 -11.57
N ALA A 232 -24.98 -35.18 -12.50
CA ALA A 232 -24.74 -35.37 -13.93
C ALA A 232 -23.56 -34.51 -14.42
N MET A 233 -22.75 -35.05 -15.33
CA MET A 233 -21.48 -34.49 -15.77
C MET A 233 -21.41 -34.34 -17.30
N PHE A 234 -20.77 -33.30 -17.82
CA PHE A 234 -20.26 -33.23 -19.19
C PHE A 234 -18.80 -33.64 -19.21
N ILE A 235 -18.39 -34.37 -20.25
CA ILE A 235 -17.00 -34.69 -20.51
C ILE A 235 -16.59 -33.98 -21.78
N GLU A 236 -15.52 -33.21 -21.71
CA GLU A 236 -14.95 -32.50 -22.85
C GLU A 236 -13.47 -32.81 -22.98
N LYS A 237 -12.96 -32.79 -24.21
CA LYS A 237 -11.52 -32.81 -24.46
C LYS A 237 -10.89 -31.65 -23.70
N PHE A 238 -9.87 -31.95 -22.90
CA PHE A 238 -9.13 -30.92 -22.21
C PHE A 238 -8.11 -30.31 -23.19
N ILE A 239 -8.31 -29.05 -23.54
CA ILE A 239 -7.35 -28.32 -24.37
C ILE A 239 -6.19 -27.92 -23.46
N GLU A 240 -5.01 -28.45 -23.72
CA GLU A 240 -3.81 -28.10 -22.95
C GLU A 240 -3.25 -26.76 -23.44
N ARG A 241 -2.83 -25.94 -22.47
CA ARG A 241 -2.18 -24.64 -22.72
C ARG A 241 -2.91 -23.79 -23.78
N PRO A 242 -4.25 -23.65 -23.71
CA PRO A 242 -4.96 -22.92 -24.74
C PRO A 242 -4.61 -21.44 -24.67
N ARG A 243 -4.69 -20.80 -25.82
CA ARG A 243 -4.89 -19.36 -25.91
C ARG A 243 -6.38 -19.07 -25.83
N HIS A 244 -6.77 -18.11 -25.01
CA HIS A 244 -8.13 -17.62 -24.96
C HIS A 244 -8.24 -16.47 -25.96
N ILE A 245 -8.82 -16.73 -27.13
CA ILE A 245 -8.99 -15.76 -28.20
C ILE A 245 -10.47 -15.45 -28.37
N GLU A 246 -10.82 -14.20 -28.51
CA GLU A 246 -12.22 -13.80 -28.63
C GLU A 246 -12.42 -12.80 -29.77
N VAL A 247 -13.56 -12.88 -30.47
CA VAL A 247 -13.85 -12.06 -31.65
C VAL A 247 -14.96 -11.07 -31.34
N GLN A 248 -14.66 -9.78 -31.52
CA GLN A 248 -15.65 -8.71 -31.38
C GLN A 248 -16.60 -8.70 -32.57
N LEU A 249 -17.89 -8.62 -32.31
CA LEU A 249 -18.95 -8.50 -33.30
C LEU A 249 -19.76 -7.21 -33.13
N LEU A 250 -20.29 -6.73 -34.24
CA LEU A 250 -21.41 -5.80 -34.31
C LEU A 250 -22.44 -6.35 -35.30
N GLY A 251 -23.70 -6.45 -34.89
CA GLY A 251 -24.84 -6.76 -35.77
C GLY A 251 -25.87 -5.64 -35.77
N ASP A 252 -26.59 -5.42 -36.87
CA ASP A 252 -27.74 -4.49 -36.92
C ASP A 252 -29.09 -5.23 -37.03
N ASN A 253 -30.16 -4.45 -37.00
CA ASN A 253 -31.53 -4.97 -37.12
C ASN A 253 -31.92 -5.34 -38.57
N ALA A 254 -31.04 -5.10 -39.56
CA ALA A 254 -31.23 -5.50 -40.96
C ALA A 254 -30.55 -6.84 -41.28
N GLY A 255 -29.88 -7.47 -40.31
CA GLY A 255 -29.19 -8.74 -40.46
C GLY A 255 -27.74 -8.61 -40.97
N ASN A 256 -27.20 -7.39 -41.03
CA ASN A 256 -25.77 -7.20 -41.29
C ASN A 256 -24.98 -7.52 -40.02
N VAL A 257 -23.86 -8.21 -40.18
CA VAL A 257 -22.93 -8.54 -39.09
C VAL A 257 -21.49 -8.36 -39.59
N VAL A 258 -20.67 -7.69 -38.81
CA VAL A 258 -19.22 -7.51 -39.04
C VAL A 258 -18.43 -7.94 -37.81
N HIS A 259 -17.17 -8.35 -38.01
CA HIS A 259 -16.22 -8.51 -36.92
C HIS A 259 -15.24 -7.33 -36.85
N LEU A 260 -14.84 -6.98 -35.63
CA LEU A 260 -13.82 -5.97 -35.33
C LEU A 260 -12.52 -6.64 -34.85
N TYR A 261 -12.17 -7.73 -35.53
CA TYR A 261 -11.03 -8.59 -35.23
C TYR A 261 -11.11 -9.25 -33.84
N GLU A 262 -10.01 -9.90 -33.48
CA GLU A 262 -9.88 -10.66 -32.25
C GLU A 262 -9.07 -9.95 -31.17
N ARG A 263 -9.27 -10.39 -29.93
CA ARG A 263 -8.46 -10.07 -28.76
C ARG A 263 -7.87 -11.34 -28.17
N ASP A 264 -6.65 -11.25 -27.68
CA ASP A 264 -6.01 -12.29 -26.88
C ASP A 264 -6.17 -11.95 -25.39
N CYS A 265 -6.91 -12.82 -24.71
CA CYS A 265 -7.21 -12.72 -23.28
C CYS A 265 -6.56 -13.86 -22.49
N SER A 266 -5.48 -14.45 -23.00
CA SER A 266 -4.83 -15.62 -22.41
C SER A 266 -4.12 -15.33 -21.09
N VAL A 267 -3.75 -14.07 -20.81
CA VAL A 267 -3.12 -13.70 -19.53
C VAL A 267 -4.18 -13.68 -18.43
N GLN A 268 -4.31 -14.83 -17.76
CA GLN A 268 -5.35 -15.10 -16.78
C GLN A 268 -4.77 -15.59 -15.46
N ARG A 269 -5.46 -15.28 -14.36
CA ARG A 269 -5.22 -15.87 -13.05
C ARG A 269 -6.49 -16.55 -12.57
N ARG A 270 -6.45 -17.84 -12.28
CA ARG A 270 -7.64 -18.63 -11.84
C ARG A 270 -8.85 -18.41 -12.77
N HIS A 271 -8.61 -18.45 -14.08
CA HIS A 271 -9.61 -18.20 -15.14
C HIS A 271 -10.21 -16.78 -15.19
N GLN A 272 -9.60 -15.80 -14.51
CA GLN A 272 -9.98 -14.39 -14.62
C GLN A 272 -8.98 -13.65 -15.52
N LYS A 273 -9.49 -12.90 -16.50
CA LYS A 273 -8.69 -12.07 -17.42
C LYS A 273 -8.00 -10.93 -16.65
N VAL A 274 -6.70 -10.77 -16.88
CA VAL A 274 -5.86 -9.77 -16.20
C VAL A 274 -5.33 -8.73 -17.19
N VAL A 275 -4.82 -9.20 -18.33
CA VAL A 275 -4.27 -8.36 -19.41
C VAL A 275 -4.85 -8.85 -20.73
N GLU A 276 -5.33 -7.91 -21.53
CA GLU A 276 -5.90 -8.19 -22.84
C GLU A 276 -5.12 -7.45 -23.93
N ILE A 277 -4.90 -8.12 -25.07
CA ILE A 277 -4.12 -7.60 -26.20
C ILE A 277 -4.97 -7.65 -27.47
N ALA A 278 -4.93 -6.61 -28.29
CA ALA A 278 -5.54 -6.62 -29.61
C ALA A 278 -4.55 -6.07 -30.66
N PRO A 279 -4.43 -6.66 -31.86
CA PRO A 279 -4.91 -8.00 -32.21
C PRO A 279 -4.11 -9.10 -31.47
N ALA A 280 -4.50 -10.37 -31.61
CA ALA A 280 -3.79 -11.48 -30.99
C ALA A 280 -2.37 -11.62 -31.58
N PRO A 281 -1.30 -11.50 -30.76
CA PRO A 281 0.06 -11.56 -31.27
C PRO A 281 0.39 -12.96 -31.79
N ARG A 282 1.16 -13.06 -32.87
CA ARG A 282 1.59 -14.34 -33.48
C ARG A 282 0.47 -15.33 -33.81
N LEU A 283 -0.79 -14.87 -33.95
CA LEU A 283 -1.86 -15.71 -34.47
C LEU A 283 -1.75 -15.81 -35.99
N ASP A 284 -1.67 -17.02 -36.53
CA ASP A 284 -1.62 -17.26 -37.98
C ASP A 284 -2.85 -16.62 -38.67
N ILE A 285 -2.60 -15.91 -39.77
CA ILE A 285 -3.64 -15.15 -40.48
C ILE A 285 -4.77 -16.06 -40.97
N LYS A 286 -4.47 -17.30 -41.39
CA LYS A 286 -5.49 -18.26 -41.83
C LYS A 286 -6.35 -18.71 -40.65
N VAL A 287 -5.75 -18.92 -39.48
CA VAL A 287 -6.48 -19.28 -38.26
C VAL A 287 -7.37 -18.12 -37.82
N ARG A 288 -6.83 -16.90 -37.78
CA ARG A 288 -7.59 -15.66 -37.51
C ARG A 288 -8.80 -15.54 -38.44
N ASN A 289 -8.58 -15.60 -39.75
CA ASN A 289 -9.65 -15.41 -40.74
C ASN A 289 -10.75 -16.46 -40.60
N LYS A 290 -10.39 -17.73 -40.37
CA LYS A 290 -11.38 -18.79 -40.11
C LYS A 290 -12.17 -18.53 -38.84
N MET A 291 -11.49 -18.17 -37.75
CA MET A 291 -12.14 -17.89 -36.47
C MET A 291 -13.12 -16.72 -36.57
N THR A 292 -12.73 -15.62 -37.22
CA THR A 292 -13.61 -14.47 -37.44
C THR A 292 -14.78 -14.80 -38.36
N GLU A 293 -14.57 -15.62 -39.40
CA GLU A 293 -15.64 -16.10 -40.28
C GLU A 293 -16.67 -16.94 -39.51
N HIS A 294 -16.21 -17.88 -38.68
CA HIS A 294 -17.09 -18.69 -37.84
C HIS A 294 -17.86 -17.84 -36.82
N ALA A 295 -17.23 -16.85 -36.20
CA ALA A 295 -17.91 -15.92 -35.29
C ALA A 295 -19.03 -15.15 -36.00
N VAL A 296 -18.77 -14.61 -37.19
CA VAL A 296 -19.80 -13.91 -38.00
C VAL A 296 -20.90 -14.87 -38.44
N ARG A 297 -20.55 -16.10 -38.82
CA ARG A 297 -21.52 -17.13 -39.24
C ARG A 297 -22.47 -17.50 -38.10
N LEU A 298 -21.94 -17.76 -36.91
CA LEU A 298 -22.75 -18.02 -35.71
C LEU A 298 -23.68 -16.86 -35.40
N ALA A 299 -23.15 -15.63 -35.43
CA ALA A 299 -23.94 -14.44 -35.17
C ALA A 299 -25.08 -14.23 -36.19
N LYS A 300 -24.82 -14.49 -37.48
CA LYS A 300 -25.88 -14.47 -38.50
C LYS A 300 -26.93 -15.56 -38.29
N HIS A 301 -26.50 -16.78 -37.94
CA HIS A 301 -27.39 -17.92 -37.68
C HIS A 301 -28.40 -17.62 -36.57
N VAL A 302 -27.95 -17.00 -35.47
CA VAL A 302 -28.83 -16.67 -34.34
C VAL A 302 -29.56 -15.33 -34.49
N GLY A 303 -29.36 -14.60 -35.60
CA GLY A 303 -29.94 -13.27 -35.80
C GLY A 303 -29.42 -12.24 -34.78
N TYR A 304 -28.12 -12.26 -34.53
CA TYR A 304 -27.46 -11.40 -33.55
C TYR A 304 -27.53 -9.92 -33.94
N SER A 305 -27.84 -9.06 -32.97
CA SER A 305 -27.84 -7.61 -33.13
C SER A 305 -27.11 -6.93 -31.97
N ASN A 306 -26.66 -5.70 -32.19
CA ASN A 306 -25.82 -4.91 -31.28
C ASN A 306 -24.40 -5.52 -31.09
N ALA A 307 -23.67 -5.10 -30.05
CA ALA A 307 -22.31 -5.60 -29.78
C ALA A 307 -22.33 -6.92 -29.00
N GLY A 308 -21.41 -7.82 -29.38
CA GLY A 308 -21.19 -9.09 -28.74
C GLY A 308 -19.79 -9.64 -28.95
N THR A 309 -19.44 -10.68 -28.21
CA THR A 309 -18.16 -11.35 -28.38
C THR A 309 -18.33 -12.86 -28.43
N VAL A 310 -17.67 -13.51 -29.39
CA VAL A 310 -17.57 -14.98 -29.45
C VAL A 310 -16.20 -15.40 -28.91
N GLU A 311 -16.17 -16.25 -27.91
CA GLU A 311 -14.92 -16.72 -27.27
C GLU A 311 -14.52 -18.11 -27.78
N PHE A 312 -13.20 -18.31 -27.97
CA PHE A 312 -12.58 -19.52 -28.45
C PHE A 312 -11.37 -19.93 -27.59
N LEU A 313 -11.17 -21.23 -27.40
CA LEU A 313 -9.86 -21.78 -27.01
C LEU A 313 -9.11 -22.18 -28.28
N ALA A 314 -7.94 -21.59 -28.50
CA ALA A 314 -7.05 -21.94 -29.60
C ALA A 314 -5.82 -22.71 -29.08
N ASP A 315 -5.46 -23.80 -29.74
CA ASP A 315 -4.24 -24.55 -29.46
C ASP A 315 -3.05 -24.08 -30.32
N GLU A 316 -1.85 -24.54 -30.00
CA GLU A 316 -0.62 -24.20 -30.75
C GLU A 316 -0.61 -24.77 -32.18
N SER A 317 -1.42 -25.80 -32.46
CA SER A 317 -1.54 -26.42 -33.79
C SER A 317 -2.48 -25.65 -34.72
N GLY A 318 -3.11 -24.58 -34.24
CA GLY A 318 -4.04 -23.76 -34.99
C GLY A 318 -5.48 -24.28 -35.01
N ASN A 319 -5.81 -25.30 -34.20
CA ASN A 319 -7.21 -25.65 -33.95
C ASN A 319 -7.79 -24.65 -32.95
N PHE A 320 -9.08 -24.35 -33.10
CA PHE A 320 -9.79 -23.51 -32.16
C PHE A 320 -11.20 -24.05 -31.94
N TYR A 321 -11.73 -23.77 -30.76
CA TYR A 321 -12.99 -24.35 -30.30
C TYR A 321 -13.82 -23.29 -29.59
N PHE A 322 -15.07 -23.15 -30.02
CA PHE A 322 -16.06 -22.27 -29.40
C PHE A 322 -16.28 -22.63 -27.93
N ILE A 323 -16.36 -21.60 -27.08
CA ILE A 323 -16.63 -21.73 -25.65
C ILE A 323 -18.00 -21.14 -25.32
N GLU A 324 -18.18 -19.85 -25.59
CA GLU A 324 -19.36 -19.09 -25.21
C GLU A 324 -19.50 -17.82 -26.06
N VAL A 325 -20.68 -17.21 -25.99
CA VAL A 325 -20.91 -15.86 -26.51
C VAL A 325 -21.30 -14.95 -25.37
N ASN A 326 -20.53 -13.89 -25.19
CA ASN A 326 -20.90 -12.80 -24.31
C ASN A 326 -21.88 -11.90 -25.08
N ALA A 327 -23.18 -12.00 -24.75
CA ALA A 327 -24.26 -11.31 -25.45
C ALA A 327 -24.36 -9.80 -25.08
N ARG A 328 -23.20 -9.13 -24.99
CA ARG A 328 -23.03 -7.77 -24.45
C ARG A 328 -21.65 -7.20 -24.81
N LEU A 329 -21.43 -5.94 -24.43
CA LEU A 329 -20.10 -5.35 -24.38
C LEU A 329 -19.21 -6.03 -23.31
N GLN A 330 -17.90 -6.04 -23.52
CA GLN A 330 -16.91 -6.53 -22.55
C GLN A 330 -16.01 -5.40 -22.03
N VAL A 331 -15.32 -5.66 -20.91
CA VAL A 331 -14.44 -4.69 -20.25
C VAL A 331 -13.31 -4.24 -21.20
N GLU A 332 -12.78 -5.20 -21.94
CA GLU A 332 -11.69 -5.14 -22.92
C GLU A 332 -12.10 -4.66 -24.33
N HIS A 333 -13.32 -4.15 -24.51
CA HIS A 333 -13.72 -3.54 -25.80
C HIS A 333 -12.78 -2.40 -26.23
N THR A 334 -12.18 -1.71 -25.26
CA THR A 334 -11.27 -0.57 -25.43
C THR A 334 -10.08 -0.88 -26.33
N VAL A 335 -9.44 -2.06 -26.21
CA VAL A 335 -8.30 -2.41 -27.09
C VAL A 335 -8.74 -2.60 -28.54
N THR A 336 -9.97 -3.05 -28.77
CA THR A 336 -10.55 -3.12 -30.12
C THR A 336 -10.83 -1.73 -30.67
N GLU A 337 -11.37 -0.81 -29.86
CA GLU A 337 -11.58 0.58 -30.27
C GLU A 337 -10.25 1.24 -30.66
N GLU A 338 -9.19 1.06 -29.88
CA GLU A 338 -7.87 1.66 -30.16
C GLU A 338 -7.25 1.17 -31.47
N ILE A 339 -7.37 -0.12 -31.80
CA ILE A 339 -6.79 -0.62 -33.06
C ILE A 339 -7.69 -0.38 -34.27
N THR A 340 -9.00 -0.23 -34.10
CA THR A 340 -9.91 -0.06 -35.26
C THR A 340 -10.34 1.38 -35.49
N GLY A 341 -10.24 2.25 -34.49
CA GLY A 341 -10.80 3.60 -34.50
C GLY A 341 -12.33 3.64 -34.44
N ILE A 342 -12.99 2.51 -34.18
CA ILE A 342 -14.46 2.42 -34.14
C ILE A 342 -14.93 2.53 -32.68
N ASP A 343 -15.76 3.53 -32.38
CA ASP A 343 -16.42 3.65 -31.09
C ASP A 343 -17.56 2.63 -30.99
N LEU A 344 -17.35 1.59 -30.19
CA LEU A 344 -18.31 0.50 -30.03
C LEU A 344 -19.56 0.98 -29.32
N VAL A 345 -19.45 1.80 -28.28
CA VAL A 345 -20.59 2.23 -27.47
C VAL A 345 -21.51 3.19 -28.24
N GLN A 346 -20.95 4.13 -29.00
CA GLN A 346 -21.72 4.95 -29.93
C GLN A 346 -22.41 4.08 -30.98
N SER A 347 -21.69 3.10 -31.55
CA SER A 347 -22.26 2.17 -32.53
C SER A 347 -23.43 1.37 -31.94
N GLN A 348 -23.32 0.89 -30.70
CA GLN A 348 -24.42 0.21 -29.99
C GLN A 348 -25.67 1.09 -29.88
N ILE A 349 -25.50 2.36 -29.52
CA ILE A 349 -26.62 3.32 -29.42
C ILE A 349 -27.24 3.56 -30.80
N ARG A 350 -26.43 3.85 -31.83
CA ARG A 350 -26.92 4.09 -33.20
C ARG A 350 -27.65 2.89 -33.81
N ILE A 351 -27.17 1.68 -33.55
CA ILE A 351 -27.86 0.44 -33.96
C ILE A 351 -29.22 0.32 -33.26
N ALA A 352 -29.30 0.69 -31.98
CA ALA A 352 -30.57 0.74 -31.24
C ALA A 352 -31.51 1.88 -31.69
N GLU A 353 -31.01 2.90 -32.39
CA GLU A 353 -31.83 3.86 -33.13
C GLU A 353 -32.41 3.29 -34.43
N GLY A 354 -31.90 2.15 -34.90
CA GLY A 354 -32.29 1.52 -36.17
C GLY A 354 -31.37 1.85 -37.34
N ILE A 355 -30.20 2.49 -37.12
CA ILE A 355 -29.20 2.72 -38.16
C ILE A 355 -28.49 1.41 -38.49
N THR A 356 -28.33 1.11 -39.78
CA THR A 356 -27.65 -0.09 -40.27
C THR A 356 -26.13 0.06 -40.29
N LEU A 357 -25.39 -1.04 -40.24
CA LEU A 357 -23.91 -1.02 -40.29
C LEU A 357 -23.38 -0.34 -41.57
N PRO A 358 -23.93 -0.57 -42.78
CA PRO A 358 -23.51 0.15 -43.97
C PRO A 358 -23.73 1.67 -43.88
N GLU A 359 -24.82 2.13 -43.25
CA GLU A 359 -25.08 3.56 -43.02
C GLU A 359 -24.10 4.18 -42.02
N LEU A 360 -23.63 3.40 -41.03
CA LEU A 360 -22.52 3.78 -40.15
C LEU A 360 -21.14 3.73 -40.84
N GLY A 361 -21.08 3.30 -42.11
CA GLY A 361 -19.83 3.10 -42.84
C GLY A 361 -19.04 1.86 -42.39
N LEU A 362 -19.65 0.97 -41.62
CA LEU A 362 -19.04 -0.23 -41.03
C LEU A 362 -19.29 -1.45 -41.94
N THR A 363 -18.51 -1.55 -43.02
CA THR A 363 -18.46 -2.74 -43.87
C THR A 363 -17.15 -3.48 -43.66
N GLN A 364 -17.16 -4.82 -43.76
CA GLN A 364 -16.02 -5.66 -43.36
C GLN A 364 -14.71 -5.32 -44.09
N ASP A 365 -14.80 -4.87 -45.35
CA ASP A 365 -13.68 -4.44 -46.20
C ASP A 365 -12.99 -3.16 -45.73
N LYS A 366 -13.66 -2.33 -44.90
CA LYS A 366 -13.13 -1.06 -44.40
C LYS A 366 -12.54 -1.16 -42.99
N ILE A 367 -12.82 -2.24 -42.27
CA ILE A 367 -12.35 -2.45 -40.91
C ILE A 367 -10.95 -3.04 -40.97
N VAL A 368 -9.95 -2.28 -40.54
CA VAL A 368 -8.54 -2.69 -40.56
C VAL A 368 -7.88 -2.34 -39.22
N PRO A 369 -7.18 -3.28 -38.55
CA PRO A 369 -6.49 -3.00 -37.31
C PRO A 369 -5.21 -2.19 -37.58
N GLN A 370 -4.95 -1.19 -36.75
CA GLN A 370 -3.74 -0.38 -36.75
C GLN A 370 -2.96 -0.62 -35.47
N GLY A 371 -1.76 -1.19 -35.60
CA GLY A 371 -0.86 -1.42 -34.47
C GLY A 371 -1.36 -2.45 -33.47
N PHE A 372 -0.97 -2.27 -32.20
CA PHE A 372 -1.34 -3.13 -31.07
C PHE A 372 -1.82 -2.29 -29.90
N ALA A 373 -2.86 -2.75 -29.22
CA ALA A 373 -3.35 -2.18 -27.98
C ALA A 373 -3.27 -3.22 -26.85
N ILE A 374 -2.93 -2.76 -25.65
CA ILE A 374 -2.88 -3.58 -24.44
C ILE A 374 -3.73 -2.90 -23.37
N GLN A 375 -4.59 -3.65 -22.70
CA GLN A 375 -5.32 -3.18 -21.52
C GLN A 375 -4.75 -3.83 -20.26
N CYS A 376 -4.56 -3.01 -19.22
CA CYS A 376 -4.31 -3.46 -17.85
C CYS A 376 -5.34 -2.83 -16.91
N ARG A 377 -5.88 -3.64 -16.00
CA ARG A 377 -6.80 -3.19 -14.96
C ARG A 377 -6.02 -2.90 -13.68
N VAL A 378 -5.95 -1.63 -13.30
CA VAL A 378 -5.37 -1.24 -12.00
C VAL A 378 -6.45 -1.44 -10.94
N THR A 379 -6.20 -2.36 -10.01
CA THR A 379 -7.14 -2.73 -8.93
C THR A 379 -6.54 -2.45 -7.56
N THR A 380 -7.37 -2.49 -6.50
CA THR A 380 -6.89 -2.43 -5.11
C THR A 380 -6.42 -3.76 -4.55
N GLU A 381 -6.33 -4.81 -5.36
CA GLU A 381 -5.86 -6.12 -4.91
C GLU A 381 -4.37 -6.06 -4.54
N ASP A 382 -4.03 -6.56 -3.35
CA ASP A 382 -2.65 -6.66 -2.88
C ASP A 382 -2.03 -8.00 -3.32
N PRO A 383 -1.12 -8.02 -4.31
CA PRO A 383 -0.51 -9.26 -4.78
C PRO A 383 0.29 -10.00 -3.70
N ALA A 384 0.81 -9.28 -2.70
CA ALA A 384 1.54 -9.88 -1.57
C ALA A 384 0.60 -10.57 -0.57
N LYS A 385 -0.69 -10.25 -0.58
CA LYS A 385 -1.75 -10.88 0.22
C LYS A 385 -2.71 -11.69 -0.65
N ASN A 386 -2.17 -12.42 -1.62
CA ASN A 386 -2.93 -13.30 -2.49
C ASN A 386 -4.09 -12.60 -3.25
N PHE A 387 -3.89 -11.33 -3.61
CA PHE A 387 -4.83 -10.47 -4.33
C PHE A 387 -6.10 -10.15 -3.53
N GLN A 388 -6.00 -10.11 -2.20
CA GLN A 388 -7.07 -9.57 -1.38
C GLN A 388 -7.30 -8.09 -1.72
N PRO A 389 -8.54 -7.66 -2.05
CA PRO A 389 -8.85 -6.26 -2.27
C PRO A 389 -8.60 -5.42 -1.02
N ASP A 390 -7.80 -4.38 -1.16
CA ASP A 390 -7.61 -3.35 -0.13
C ASP A 390 -8.75 -2.33 -0.19
N THR A 391 -9.05 -1.72 0.95
CA THR A 391 -10.16 -0.75 1.11
C THR A 391 -9.69 0.43 1.92
N GLY A 392 -10.31 1.59 1.70
CA GLY A 392 -9.93 2.80 2.40
C GLY A 392 -9.98 4.04 1.53
N ARG A 393 -9.44 5.14 2.07
CA ARG A 393 -9.36 6.43 1.39
C ARG A 393 -8.15 6.46 0.47
N ILE A 394 -8.33 6.87 -0.77
CA ILE A 394 -7.22 7.22 -1.66
C ILE A 394 -6.68 8.58 -1.24
N GLU A 395 -5.44 8.63 -0.76
CA GLU A 395 -4.78 9.88 -0.34
C GLU A 395 -4.21 10.63 -1.54
N VAL A 396 -3.59 9.90 -2.47
CA VAL A 396 -2.98 10.43 -3.68
C VAL A 396 -3.44 9.57 -4.85
N PHE A 397 -3.88 10.22 -5.90
CA PHE A 397 -4.15 9.58 -7.19
C PHE A 397 -3.54 10.43 -8.30
N ARG A 398 -2.47 9.91 -8.92
CA ARG A 398 -1.88 10.47 -10.15
C ARG A 398 -1.90 9.38 -11.21
N SER A 399 -2.51 9.68 -12.34
CA SER A 399 -2.51 8.88 -13.55
C SER A 399 -1.17 8.96 -14.29
N GLY A 400 -0.80 7.89 -14.98
CA GLY A 400 0.21 7.93 -16.04
C GLY A 400 -0.47 8.23 -17.38
N GLU A 401 -0.13 9.35 -18.02
CA GLU A 401 -0.83 9.90 -19.19
C GLU A 401 0.11 10.12 -20.38
N GLY A 402 -0.36 10.65 -21.50
CA GLY A 402 0.47 11.03 -22.65
C GLY A 402 0.21 10.20 -23.90
N MET A 403 1.00 10.43 -24.96
CA MET A 403 0.74 9.89 -26.30
C MET A 403 0.60 8.35 -26.29
N GLY A 404 -0.51 7.85 -26.84
CA GLY A 404 -0.82 6.43 -26.93
C GLY A 404 -1.25 5.80 -25.61
N ILE A 405 -1.71 6.59 -24.63
CA ILE A 405 -2.34 6.11 -23.40
C ILE A 405 -3.78 6.61 -23.32
N ARG A 406 -4.72 5.67 -23.16
CA ARG A 406 -6.13 5.92 -22.83
C ARG A 406 -6.42 5.46 -21.40
N LEU A 407 -7.25 6.24 -20.70
CA LEU A 407 -7.66 5.97 -19.32
C LEU A 407 -9.19 5.98 -19.18
N ASP A 408 -9.72 4.84 -18.74
CA ASP A 408 -11.14 4.67 -18.42
C ASP A 408 -11.24 4.47 -16.91
N GLY A 409 -11.39 5.59 -16.19
CA GLY A 409 -11.45 5.63 -14.72
C GLY A 409 -12.82 5.25 -14.17
N ALA A 410 -12.85 4.44 -13.11
CA ALA A 410 -14.07 4.17 -12.35
C ALA A 410 -14.31 5.30 -11.34
N SER A 411 -13.77 5.16 -10.13
CA SER A 411 -13.97 6.11 -9.03
C SER A 411 -12.67 6.48 -8.31
N ALA A 412 -11.55 6.40 -9.01
CA ALA A 412 -10.26 6.68 -8.42
C ALA A 412 -9.90 8.16 -8.57
N PHE A 413 -9.97 8.90 -7.46
CA PHE A 413 -9.51 10.29 -7.35
C PHE A 413 -9.00 10.55 -5.93
N ALA A 414 -8.24 11.62 -5.72
CA ALA A 414 -7.75 11.99 -4.40
C ALA A 414 -8.94 12.27 -3.46
N GLY A 415 -9.02 11.55 -2.34
CA GLY A 415 -10.11 11.59 -1.37
C GLY A 415 -11.23 10.57 -1.59
N ALA A 416 -11.22 9.82 -2.70
CA ALA A 416 -12.22 8.78 -2.93
C ALA A 416 -12.13 7.67 -1.87
N ILE A 417 -13.27 7.10 -1.49
CA ILE A 417 -13.34 5.99 -0.53
C ILE A 417 -13.67 4.71 -1.29
N ILE A 418 -12.74 3.75 -1.27
CA ILE A 418 -12.91 2.43 -1.85
C ILE A 418 -13.63 1.54 -0.83
N SER A 419 -14.86 1.18 -1.17
CA SER A 419 -15.71 0.32 -0.34
C SER A 419 -15.44 -1.17 -0.59
N PRO A 420 -15.68 -2.05 0.40
CA PRO A 420 -15.57 -3.51 0.22
C PRO A 420 -16.73 -4.13 -0.58
N TYR A 421 -17.74 -3.36 -0.98
CA TYR A 421 -19.01 -3.89 -1.48
C TYR A 421 -19.01 -4.26 -2.97
N TYR A 422 -18.05 -3.76 -3.73
CA TYR A 422 -18.00 -3.84 -5.19
C TYR A 422 -16.65 -4.35 -5.68
N ASP A 423 -16.48 -4.39 -7.00
CA ASP A 423 -15.21 -4.71 -7.62
C ASP A 423 -14.09 -3.73 -7.23
N SER A 424 -12.86 -4.22 -7.24
CA SER A 424 -11.66 -3.51 -6.78
C SER A 424 -11.07 -2.59 -7.86
N LEU A 425 -11.76 -2.37 -8.98
CA LEU A 425 -11.26 -1.61 -10.12
C LEU A 425 -11.11 -0.12 -9.79
N LEU A 426 -9.91 0.42 -10.04
CA LEU A 426 -9.63 1.86 -9.94
C LEU A 426 -9.72 2.52 -11.31
N VAL A 427 -8.96 1.98 -12.28
CA VAL A 427 -8.85 2.53 -13.64
C VAL A 427 -8.39 1.44 -14.61
N LYS A 428 -8.94 1.46 -15.82
CA LYS A 428 -8.40 0.70 -16.95
C LYS A 428 -7.38 1.57 -17.67
N VAL A 429 -6.18 1.05 -17.85
CA VAL A 429 -5.11 1.71 -18.61
C VAL A 429 -4.97 0.97 -19.92
N ILE A 430 -5.04 1.70 -21.02
CA ILE A 430 -4.91 1.14 -22.36
C ILE A 430 -3.73 1.83 -23.05
N ALA A 431 -2.80 1.04 -23.59
CA ALA A 431 -1.64 1.52 -24.31
C ALA A 431 -1.69 1.08 -25.76
N HIS A 432 -1.51 2.02 -26.69
CA HIS A 432 -1.53 1.80 -28.13
C HIS A 432 -0.24 2.31 -28.81
N ALA A 433 0.28 1.50 -29.73
CA ALA A 433 1.45 1.81 -30.56
C ALA A 433 1.46 0.93 -31.83
N ALA A 434 2.45 1.14 -32.69
CA ALA A 434 2.60 0.42 -33.96
C ALA A 434 2.93 -1.08 -33.80
N ASP A 435 3.56 -1.47 -32.70
CA ASP A 435 3.97 -2.84 -32.40
C ASP A 435 3.77 -3.18 -30.91
N LEU A 436 3.76 -4.48 -30.59
CA LEU A 436 3.50 -4.98 -29.24
C LEU A 436 4.53 -4.45 -28.23
N GLN A 437 5.81 -4.43 -28.58
CA GLN A 437 6.90 -4.00 -27.70
C GLN A 437 6.77 -2.53 -27.33
N SER A 438 6.42 -1.69 -28.30
CA SER A 438 6.15 -0.26 -28.11
C SER A 438 4.92 -0.03 -27.25
N SER A 439 3.84 -0.81 -27.41
CA SER A 439 2.66 -0.76 -26.55
C SER A 439 2.99 -1.20 -25.11
N CYS A 440 3.81 -2.25 -24.94
CA CYS A 440 4.32 -2.69 -23.64
C CYS A 440 5.17 -1.58 -22.97
N ALA A 441 6.07 -0.94 -23.72
CA ALA A 441 6.92 0.14 -23.21
C ALA A 441 6.07 1.34 -22.75
N LYS A 442 5.05 1.72 -23.52
CA LYS A 442 4.09 2.77 -23.14
C LYS A 442 3.30 2.39 -21.88
N MET A 443 2.78 1.17 -21.81
CA MET A 443 2.06 0.66 -20.64
C MET A 443 2.96 0.66 -19.39
N ASN A 444 4.17 0.12 -19.50
CA ASN A 444 5.14 0.07 -18.41
C ASN A 444 5.46 1.48 -17.90
N ARG A 445 5.73 2.42 -18.81
CA ARG A 445 5.96 3.83 -18.50
C ARG A 445 4.77 4.45 -17.77
N ALA A 446 3.54 4.27 -18.27
CA ALA A 446 2.33 4.79 -17.64
C ALA A 446 2.13 4.22 -16.22
N LEU A 447 2.24 2.90 -16.05
CA LEU A 447 2.12 2.24 -14.74
C LEU A 447 3.22 2.68 -13.75
N ARG A 448 4.44 2.95 -14.22
CA ARG A 448 5.52 3.52 -13.39
C ARG A 448 5.32 4.98 -13.03
N GLU A 449 4.53 5.73 -13.80
CA GLU A 449 4.13 7.11 -13.48
C GLU A 449 2.98 7.17 -12.48
N PHE A 450 2.10 6.15 -12.47
CA PHE A 450 0.99 6.08 -11.52
C PHE A 450 1.46 6.24 -10.08
N ARG A 451 0.79 7.12 -9.33
CA ARG A 451 0.97 7.27 -7.88
C ARG A 451 -0.37 7.10 -7.20
N VAL A 452 -0.57 5.93 -6.63
CA VAL A 452 -1.71 5.63 -5.76
C VAL A 452 -1.21 5.47 -4.32
N ARG A 453 -1.84 6.17 -3.39
CA ARG A 453 -1.56 6.12 -1.93
C ARG A 453 -2.85 6.01 -1.15
N GLY A 454 -2.77 5.52 0.08
CA GLY A 454 -3.91 5.19 0.93
C GLY A 454 -4.45 3.77 0.74
N VAL A 455 -4.32 3.19 -0.46
CA VAL A 455 -4.60 1.77 -0.72
C VAL A 455 -3.47 1.09 -1.49
N LYS A 456 -3.32 -0.23 -1.33
CA LYS A 456 -2.47 -1.09 -2.16
C LYS A 456 -3.05 -1.24 -3.55
N THR A 457 -2.20 -1.64 -4.50
CA THR A 457 -2.59 -1.85 -5.89
C THR A 457 -1.84 -3.03 -6.51
N ASN A 458 -2.41 -3.62 -7.55
CA ASN A 458 -1.80 -4.69 -8.34
C ASN A 458 -0.70 -4.22 -9.32
N ILE A 459 -0.36 -2.92 -9.37
CA ILE A 459 0.64 -2.35 -10.30
C ILE A 459 1.99 -3.09 -10.30
N PRO A 460 2.60 -3.45 -9.15
CA PRO A 460 3.88 -4.18 -9.16
C PRO A 460 3.80 -5.52 -9.92
N PHE A 461 2.67 -6.22 -9.80
CA PHE A 461 2.43 -7.46 -10.53
C PHE A 461 2.26 -7.21 -12.04
N LEU A 462 1.52 -6.18 -12.44
CA LEU A 462 1.37 -5.81 -13.85
C LEU A 462 2.71 -5.43 -14.49
N LEU A 463 3.57 -4.70 -13.77
CA LEU A 463 4.93 -4.38 -14.25
C LEU A 463 5.76 -5.64 -14.49
N ASN A 464 5.72 -6.60 -13.57
CA ASN A 464 6.41 -7.88 -13.73
C ASN A 464 5.90 -8.66 -14.96
N VAL A 465 4.60 -8.63 -15.24
CA VAL A 465 4.00 -9.25 -16.44
C VAL A 465 4.54 -8.60 -17.71
N LEU A 466 4.56 -7.27 -17.78
CA LEU A 466 4.99 -6.49 -18.95
C LEU A 466 6.51 -6.59 -19.21
N GLU A 467 7.30 -6.95 -18.21
CA GLU A 467 8.75 -7.14 -18.32
C GLU A 467 9.15 -8.59 -18.61
N ASN A 468 8.20 -9.53 -18.55
CA ASN A 468 8.44 -10.93 -18.83
C ASN A 468 8.69 -11.16 -20.33
N GLN A 469 9.76 -11.90 -20.66
CA GLN A 469 10.15 -12.18 -22.04
C GLN A 469 9.13 -13.01 -22.82
N LYS A 470 8.37 -13.91 -22.19
CA LYS A 470 7.29 -14.65 -22.87
C LYS A 470 6.17 -13.70 -23.32
N PHE A 471 5.79 -12.75 -22.45
CA PHE A 471 4.76 -11.75 -22.75
C PHE A 471 5.21 -10.78 -23.86
N LEU A 472 6.42 -10.23 -23.78
CA LEU A 472 6.98 -9.33 -24.80
C LEU A 472 7.09 -9.96 -26.19
N ASN A 473 7.26 -11.28 -26.24
CA ASN A 473 7.29 -12.05 -27.47
C ASN A 473 5.89 -12.49 -27.96
N GLY A 474 4.82 -12.25 -27.19
CA GLY A 474 3.47 -12.70 -27.55
C GLY A 474 3.27 -14.22 -27.47
N ASN A 475 4.14 -14.93 -26.73
CA ASN A 475 4.04 -16.37 -26.49
C ASN A 475 3.38 -16.60 -25.13
N VAL A 476 2.08 -16.32 -25.06
CA VAL A 476 1.27 -16.46 -23.84
C VAL A 476 0.15 -17.47 -24.05
N ASP A 477 -0.18 -18.19 -22.99
CA ASP A 477 -1.29 -19.15 -22.88
C ASP A 477 -1.95 -18.96 -21.50
N THR A 478 -3.06 -19.66 -21.23
CA THR A 478 -3.77 -19.54 -19.94
C THR A 478 -2.97 -19.99 -18.71
N TYR A 479 -1.82 -20.64 -18.89
CA TYR A 479 -0.91 -21.07 -17.83
C TYR A 479 0.21 -20.07 -17.57
N PHE A 480 0.31 -19.00 -18.35
CA PHE A 480 1.41 -18.04 -18.28
C PHE A 480 1.66 -17.51 -16.86
N ILE A 481 0.63 -17.10 -16.12
CA ILE A 481 0.84 -16.57 -14.74
C ILE A 481 1.27 -17.69 -13.79
N ASP A 482 0.64 -18.86 -13.87
CA ASP A 482 0.89 -19.99 -12.97
C ASP A 482 2.29 -20.60 -13.16
N GLU A 483 2.83 -20.59 -14.39
CA GLU A 483 4.18 -21.09 -14.72
C GLU A 483 5.31 -20.09 -14.45
N ASN A 484 5.00 -18.86 -14.04
CA ASN A 484 6.00 -17.81 -13.84
C ASN A 484 5.96 -17.27 -12.39
N PRO A 485 6.44 -18.05 -11.39
CA PRO A 485 6.39 -17.65 -9.98
C PRO A 485 7.20 -16.37 -9.66
N GLN A 486 8.18 -16.02 -10.51
CA GLN A 486 8.92 -14.78 -10.40
C GLN A 486 8.04 -13.53 -10.57
N LEU A 487 6.84 -13.65 -11.17
CA LEU A 487 5.89 -12.54 -11.25
C LEU A 487 5.41 -12.06 -9.87
N PHE A 488 5.53 -12.90 -8.84
CA PHE A 488 5.13 -12.60 -7.46
C PHE A 488 6.29 -12.10 -6.58
N GLN A 489 7.47 -11.89 -7.16
CA GLN A 489 8.61 -11.29 -6.46
C GLN A 489 8.55 -9.77 -6.62
N PHE A 490 8.19 -9.07 -5.54
CA PHE A 490 8.01 -7.62 -5.56
C PHE A 490 9.15 -6.92 -4.81
N GLN A 491 9.66 -5.84 -5.37
CA GLN A 491 10.60 -4.99 -4.64
C GLN A 491 9.84 -4.06 -3.67
N PRO A 492 10.18 -4.07 -2.36
CA PRO A 492 9.57 -3.17 -1.40
C PRO A 492 9.84 -1.71 -1.77
N SER A 493 8.80 -0.88 -1.73
CA SER A 493 8.99 0.57 -1.88
C SER A 493 9.56 1.16 -0.59
N GLN A 494 10.65 1.92 -0.70
CA GLN A 494 11.26 2.58 0.47
C GLN A 494 10.38 3.70 1.06
N ASN A 495 9.44 4.25 0.28
CA ASN A 495 8.47 5.28 0.67
C ASN A 495 9.04 6.48 1.48
N ARG A 496 10.29 6.88 1.19
CA ARG A 496 11.07 7.83 2.00
C ARG A 496 10.36 9.15 2.30
N ALA A 497 9.69 9.73 1.31
CA ALA A 497 8.96 10.98 1.46
C ALA A 497 7.79 10.87 2.45
N GLN A 498 7.00 9.79 2.39
CA GLN A 498 5.91 9.57 3.34
C GLN A 498 6.44 9.36 4.76
N LYS A 499 7.55 8.62 4.91
CA LYS A 499 8.20 8.41 6.21
C LYS A 499 8.67 9.73 6.83
N LEU A 500 9.22 10.64 6.02
CA LEU A 500 9.57 12.00 6.44
C LEU A 500 8.34 12.80 6.86
N LEU A 501 7.25 12.80 6.07
CA LEU A 501 6.00 13.47 6.46
C LEU A 501 5.44 12.90 7.77
N ASN A 502 5.55 11.58 7.98
CA ASN A 502 5.15 10.92 9.22
C ASN A 502 5.99 11.39 10.42
N TYR A 503 7.30 11.59 10.23
CA TYR A 503 8.17 12.18 11.26
C TYR A 503 7.75 13.60 11.61
N LEU A 504 7.60 14.45 10.58
CA LEU A 504 7.19 15.84 10.77
C LEU A 504 5.82 15.96 11.45
N GLY A 505 4.86 15.12 11.03
CA GLY A 505 3.55 15.03 11.67
C GLY A 505 3.65 14.57 13.13
N SER A 506 4.49 13.57 13.41
CA SER A 506 4.76 13.09 14.77
C SER A 506 5.30 14.19 15.67
N VAL A 507 6.26 14.99 15.18
CA VAL A 507 6.83 16.11 15.94
C VAL A 507 5.81 17.25 16.13
N LEU A 508 4.99 17.53 15.11
CA LEU A 508 3.92 18.53 15.21
C LEU A 508 2.85 18.18 16.24
N VAL A 509 2.46 16.90 16.32
CA VAL A 509 1.39 16.43 17.22
C VAL A 509 1.91 16.12 18.62
N ASN A 510 3.05 15.44 18.72
CA ASN A 510 3.56 14.89 19.98
C ASN A 510 4.78 15.62 20.54
N GLY A 511 5.29 16.63 19.84
CA GLY A 511 6.52 17.35 20.21
C GLY A 511 7.82 16.60 19.84
N PRO A 512 8.97 17.14 20.25
CA PRO A 512 10.29 16.58 19.95
C PRO A 512 10.42 15.10 20.31
N SER A 513 10.99 14.30 19.41
CA SER A 513 11.25 12.88 19.69
C SER A 513 12.30 12.65 20.77
N THR A 514 13.20 13.62 20.95
CA THR A 514 14.26 13.61 21.96
C THR A 514 13.89 14.55 23.10
N PRO A 515 13.94 14.10 24.37
CA PRO A 515 13.75 14.97 25.51
C PRO A 515 14.73 16.14 25.48
N LEU A 516 14.20 17.36 25.59
CA LEU A 516 15.01 18.57 25.63
C LEU A 516 15.51 18.79 27.07
N ALA A 517 16.78 19.17 27.23
CA ALA A 517 17.38 19.38 28.54
C ALA A 517 16.97 20.73 29.16
N THR A 518 16.56 21.69 28.34
CA THR A 518 16.11 23.02 28.75
C THR A 518 14.86 23.44 27.98
N ASN A 519 14.19 24.49 28.48
CA ASN A 519 13.05 25.12 27.78
C ASN A 519 13.49 26.12 26.70
N LEU A 520 14.80 26.26 26.45
CA LEU A 520 15.30 27.12 25.38
C LEU A 520 14.92 26.50 24.03
N LYS A 521 14.48 27.35 23.10
CA LYS A 521 14.12 26.92 21.75
C LYS A 521 15.34 27.04 20.82
N PRO A 522 15.47 26.17 19.80
CA PRO A 522 16.41 26.39 18.71
C PRO A 522 16.20 27.76 18.07
N ALA A 523 17.27 28.43 17.67
CA ALA A 523 17.17 29.67 16.92
C ALA A 523 16.50 29.48 15.55
N GLU A 524 15.83 30.52 15.05
CA GLU A 524 15.19 30.56 13.72
C GLU A 524 16.14 31.16 12.69
N ILE A 525 17.25 30.46 12.43
CA ILE A 525 18.27 30.88 11.48
C ILE A 525 18.72 29.73 10.58
N ARG A 526 19.23 30.07 9.39
CA ARG A 526 19.99 29.15 8.55
C ARG A 526 21.46 29.60 8.59
N PRO A 527 22.35 28.86 9.29
CA PRO A 527 23.75 29.26 9.41
C PRO A 527 24.40 29.43 8.02
N HIS A 528 25.12 30.54 7.84
CA HIS A 528 25.84 30.79 6.59
C HIS A 528 27.02 29.82 6.44
N ILE A 529 26.95 28.93 5.46
CA ILE A 529 28.03 27.99 5.14
C ILE A 529 29.12 28.76 4.37
N PRO A 530 30.36 28.87 4.90
CA PRO A 530 31.43 29.60 4.23
C PRO A 530 31.88 28.88 2.94
N GLN A 531 32.18 29.64 1.90
CA GLN A 531 32.66 29.12 0.61
C GLN A 531 34.17 29.27 0.52
N ILE A 532 34.89 28.33 1.15
CA ILE A 532 36.36 28.33 1.17
C ILE A 532 36.87 27.35 0.11
N ALA A 533 37.83 27.80 -0.71
CA ALA A 533 38.44 26.97 -1.74
C ALA A 533 39.25 25.83 -1.11
N LEU A 534 38.93 24.58 -1.46
CA LEU A 534 39.72 23.42 -1.07
C LEU A 534 41.02 23.39 -1.89
N ASP A 535 42.17 23.43 -1.21
CA ASP A 535 43.47 23.18 -1.83
C ASP A 535 43.69 21.67 -1.97
N PHE A 536 43.17 21.12 -3.08
CA PHE A 536 43.28 19.70 -3.40
C PHE A 536 44.74 19.22 -3.57
N ALA A 537 45.69 20.11 -3.90
CA ALA A 537 47.10 19.74 -4.02
C ALA A 537 47.72 19.44 -2.65
N ARG A 538 47.31 20.17 -1.61
CA ARG A 538 47.78 19.99 -0.23
C ARG A 538 47.21 18.74 0.44
N LEU A 539 45.97 18.37 0.09
CA LEU A 539 45.33 17.12 0.54
C LEU A 539 45.94 15.89 -0.14
N ALA A 540 46.18 15.94 -1.46
CA ALA A 540 46.81 14.85 -2.21
C ALA A 540 48.25 14.57 -1.73
N ALA A 541 49.03 15.63 -1.43
CA ALA A 541 50.39 15.49 -0.89
C ALA A 541 50.45 14.83 0.49
N ALA A 542 49.35 14.86 1.26
CA ALA A 542 49.24 14.20 2.57
C ALA A 542 48.75 12.74 2.47
N GLU A 543 48.06 12.37 1.38
CA GLU A 543 47.60 10.99 1.12
C GLU A 543 48.68 10.11 0.45
N ASP A 544 49.60 10.69 -0.32
CA ASP A 544 50.68 9.95 -1.01
C ASP A 544 51.81 9.48 -0.06
N SER A 545 51.90 9.98 1.17
CA SER A 545 52.84 9.47 2.18
C SER A 545 52.27 8.22 2.85
N ASN A 546 52.41 7.08 2.18
CA ASN A 546 51.93 5.76 2.61
C ASN A 546 52.77 5.12 3.75
N ASP A 547 53.31 5.94 4.64
CA ASP A 547 54.09 5.52 5.80
C ASP A 547 53.23 5.70 7.07
N PRO A 548 52.83 4.62 7.76
CA PRO A 548 52.02 4.70 8.97
C PRO A 548 52.73 5.40 10.14
N ASP A 549 54.06 5.60 10.08
CA ASP A 549 54.84 6.38 11.05
C ASP A 549 55.12 7.83 10.58
N ALA A 550 54.83 8.19 9.32
CA ALA A 550 55.06 9.54 8.79
C ALA A 550 54.22 10.67 9.42
N PRO A 551 52.99 10.46 9.97
CA PRO A 551 52.35 11.50 10.76
C PRO A 551 53.22 11.89 11.98
N GLY A 552 53.99 10.94 12.53
CA GLY A 552 54.94 11.17 13.63
C GLY A 552 56.18 11.96 13.23
N MET A 553 56.63 11.87 11.97
CA MET A 553 57.75 12.68 11.46
C MET A 553 57.32 14.10 11.05
N LEU A 554 56.10 14.32 10.59
CA LEU A 554 55.56 15.67 10.32
C LEU A 554 55.16 16.41 11.61
N LEU A 555 54.85 15.69 12.69
CA LEU A 555 54.59 16.25 14.03
C LEU A 555 55.85 16.68 14.79
N HIS A 556 57.05 16.19 14.39
CA HIS A 556 58.29 16.54 15.08
C HIS A 556 58.71 18.00 14.88
N ASP A 557 58.21 18.66 13.82
CA ASP A 557 58.45 20.07 13.51
C ASP A 557 57.21 20.97 13.74
N TYR A 558 56.05 20.41 14.14
CA TYR A 558 54.83 21.17 14.38
C TYR A 558 54.13 20.75 15.68
N ASN A 559 54.37 21.52 16.74
CA ASN A 559 53.70 21.40 18.04
C ASN A 559 52.23 21.84 17.94
N PHE A 560 51.32 20.91 17.65
CA PHE A 560 49.88 21.15 17.82
C PHE A 560 49.33 20.38 19.03
N PHE A 561 48.76 21.13 19.99
CA PHE A 561 47.95 20.61 21.09
C PHE A 561 46.47 20.73 20.72
N ILE A 562 45.73 19.61 20.74
CA ILE A 562 44.28 19.61 20.54
C ILE A 562 43.57 18.79 21.61
N VAL A 563 42.71 19.48 22.34
CA VAL A 563 41.45 18.97 22.92
C VAL A 563 40.44 20.12 22.72
N SER A 564 39.15 20.00 23.02
CA SER A 564 38.11 21.06 22.84
C SER A 564 38.32 22.37 23.65
N ILE A 565 39.57 22.71 24.00
CA ILE A 565 40.00 23.23 25.29
C ILE A 565 40.47 24.70 25.25
N ILE A 566 40.74 25.34 24.10
CA ILE A 566 41.06 26.79 24.03
C ILE A 566 40.55 27.37 22.71
N CYS A 567 40.05 28.62 22.70
CA CYS A 567 39.65 29.32 21.48
C CYS A 567 40.81 29.38 20.48
N ILE A 568 40.65 28.75 19.30
CA ILE A 568 41.70 28.64 18.30
C ILE A 568 42.15 30.00 17.75
N ASN A 569 41.25 31.00 17.71
CA ASN A 569 41.59 32.39 17.38
C ASN A 569 42.63 32.98 18.35
N ASN A 570 42.49 32.69 19.65
CA ASN A 570 43.41 33.15 20.67
C ASN A 570 44.76 32.42 20.59
N VAL A 571 44.76 31.13 20.26
CA VAL A 571 45.98 30.34 20.04
C VAL A 571 46.73 30.85 18.81
N TYR A 572 46.03 30.99 17.68
CA TYR A 572 46.57 31.57 16.45
C TYR A 572 47.25 32.91 16.73
N LYS A 573 46.52 33.86 17.31
CA LYS A 573 47.03 35.23 17.53
C LYS A 573 48.23 35.27 18.47
N LYS A 574 48.29 34.36 19.44
CA LYS A 574 49.40 34.27 20.40
C LYS A 574 50.70 33.78 19.76
N PHE A 575 50.61 32.92 18.74
CA PHE A 575 51.76 32.33 18.08
C PHE A 575 52.09 32.95 16.72
N THR A 576 51.23 33.83 16.17
CA THR A 576 51.49 34.56 14.92
C THR A 576 52.83 35.30 14.98
N GLY A 577 53.69 35.10 13.98
CA GLY A 577 55.00 35.74 13.91
C GLY A 577 56.04 35.19 14.88
N THR A 578 55.73 34.12 15.61
CA THR A 578 56.70 33.37 16.42
C THR A 578 57.28 32.18 15.63
N PRO A 579 58.36 31.54 16.08
CA PRO A 579 58.83 30.28 15.51
C PRO A 579 57.79 29.15 15.54
N TYR A 580 56.74 29.28 16.37
CA TYR A 580 55.66 28.30 16.54
C TYR A 580 54.36 28.73 15.86
N ASP A 581 54.43 29.62 14.86
CA ASP A 581 53.26 30.08 14.10
C ASP A 581 52.49 28.90 13.48
N THR A 582 51.17 28.85 13.72
CA THR A 582 50.31 27.73 13.33
C THR A 582 50.05 27.66 11.82
N LYS A 583 50.38 28.71 11.05
CA LYS A 583 50.16 28.78 9.60
C LYS A 583 48.69 28.65 9.16
N LEU A 584 47.75 28.85 10.07
CA LEU A 584 46.32 28.93 9.76
C LEU A 584 45.98 30.33 9.24
N ASP A 585 45.01 30.45 8.34
CA ASP A 585 44.50 31.76 7.92
C ASP A 585 43.43 32.24 8.92
N LEU A 586 43.58 33.46 9.45
CA LEU A 586 42.65 33.99 10.44
C LEU A 586 41.26 34.26 9.86
N ASN A 587 41.16 34.63 8.58
CA ASN A 587 39.86 34.90 7.95
C ASN A 587 39.09 33.60 7.80
N ASP A 588 39.74 32.54 7.31
CA ASP A 588 39.12 31.21 7.20
C ASP A 588 38.63 30.72 8.57
N VAL A 589 39.47 30.81 9.60
CA VAL A 589 39.11 30.40 10.97
C VAL A 589 37.96 31.25 11.53
N SER A 590 37.94 32.55 11.23
CA SER A 590 36.86 33.45 11.68
C SER A 590 35.54 33.13 10.98
N GLU A 591 35.56 32.83 9.68
CA GLU A 591 34.37 32.40 8.92
C GLU A 591 33.80 31.08 9.46
N TYR A 592 34.66 30.09 9.74
CA TYR A 592 34.24 28.86 10.41
C TYR A 592 33.68 29.11 11.81
N SER A 593 34.31 29.99 12.59
CA SER A 593 33.83 30.35 13.93
C SER A 593 32.44 30.99 13.87
N ALA A 594 32.20 31.88 12.91
CA ALA A 594 30.90 32.53 12.73
C ALA A 594 29.80 31.53 12.31
N TYR A 595 30.14 30.53 11.49
CA TYR A 595 29.23 29.43 11.17
C TYR A 595 28.87 28.62 12.42
N TRP A 596 29.87 28.23 13.22
CA TRP A 596 29.64 27.42 14.42
C TRP A 596 28.93 28.18 15.54
N GLU A 597 29.19 29.48 15.68
CA GLU A 597 28.47 30.35 16.59
C GLU A 597 26.97 30.35 16.27
N GLN A 598 26.61 30.58 15.01
CA GLN A 598 25.23 30.48 14.54
C GLN A 598 24.67 29.06 14.73
N THR A 599 25.37 28.03 14.25
CA THR A 599 24.92 26.64 14.33
C THR A 599 24.66 26.20 15.77
N ARG A 600 25.50 26.61 16.72
CA ARG A 600 25.34 26.28 18.15
C ARG A 600 24.02 26.79 18.72
N THR A 601 23.51 27.93 18.26
CA THR A 601 22.20 28.46 18.71
C THR A 601 21.02 27.55 18.34
N LEU A 602 21.16 26.68 17.33
CA LEU A 602 20.15 25.66 17.01
C LEU A 602 20.07 24.56 18.10
N TYR A 603 21.14 24.37 18.86
CA TYR A 603 21.26 23.38 19.94
C TYR A 603 21.05 23.98 21.34
N ALA A 604 20.51 25.20 21.44
CA ALA A 604 20.14 25.82 22.70
C ALA A 604 19.34 24.90 23.67
N PRO A 605 18.42 24.01 23.21
CA PRO A 605 17.75 23.05 24.10
C PRO A 605 18.69 22.11 24.88
N PHE A 606 19.93 21.93 24.44
CA PHE A 606 20.93 21.01 25.01
C PHE A 606 22.10 21.73 25.71
N GLU A 607 22.04 23.06 25.84
CA GLU A 607 23.11 23.82 26.46
C GLU A 607 23.26 23.49 27.95
N CYS A 608 24.46 23.06 28.34
CA CYS A 608 24.82 22.82 29.75
C CYS A 608 25.06 24.13 30.53
N THR A 609 25.02 25.28 29.86
CA THR A 609 25.26 26.62 30.44
C THR A 609 24.15 27.08 31.38
N THR A 610 23.07 26.31 31.52
CA THR A 610 22.14 26.48 32.65
C THR A 610 22.81 26.20 33.99
N THR A 611 23.78 25.29 34.04
CA THR A 611 24.48 24.89 35.27
C THR A 611 25.99 25.17 35.28
N MET A 612 26.68 25.21 34.12
CA MET A 612 28.11 25.53 34.03
C MET A 612 28.38 26.60 32.94
N LYS A 613 28.63 27.84 33.38
CA LYS A 613 28.73 29.03 32.50
C LYS A 613 30.16 29.48 32.17
N SER A 614 31.14 28.99 32.92
CA SER A 614 32.55 29.40 32.83
C SER A 614 33.48 28.26 33.22
N GLY A 615 34.78 28.45 33.03
CA GLY A 615 35.77 27.54 33.60
C GLY A 615 35.70 27.48 35.13
N ASN A 616 36.03 26.33 35.69
CA ASN A 616 36.05 26.09 37.13
C ASN A 616 37.41 25.49 37.55
N ALA A 617 38.07 26.13 38.52
CA ALA A 617 39.38 25.73 39.01
C ALA A 617 39.34 24.53 39.98
N ASP A 618 38.17 24.16 40.50
CA ASP A 618 38.03 23.02 41.40
C ASP A 618 38.36 21.66 40.73
N VAL A 619 38.47 21.62 39.40
CA VAL A 619 38.93 20.47 38.63
C VAL A 619 40.32 19.99 39.07
N TYR A 620 41.19 20.87 39.56
CA TYR A 620 42.51 20.48 40.10
C TYR A 620 42.42 19.77 41.46
N LEU A 621 41.25 19.79 42.11
CA LEU A 621 41.01 19.12 43.38
C LEU A 621 40.20 17.84 43.21
N ASN A 622 39.14 17.90 42.40
CA ASN A 622 38.22 16.78 42.21
C ASN A 622 38.58 15.90 41.00
N GLU A 623 39.30 16.46 40.03
CA GLU A 623 39.74 15.78 38.81
C GLU A 623 38.59 15.11 38.05
N ILE A 624 37.39 15.70 38.11
CA ILE A 624 36.22 15.22 37.40
C ILE A 624 36.34 15.63 35.92
N PRO A 625 36.39 14.69 34.97
CA PRO A 625 36.43 15.03 33.54
C PRO A 625 35.16 15.77 33.09
N GLY A 626 35.27 16.63 32.08
CA GLY A 626 34.17 17.52 31.66
C GLY A 626 32.82 16.83 31.45
N GLY A 627 32.76 15.77 30.62
CA GLY A 627 31.52 15.02 30.39
C GLY A 627 30.98 14.31 31.64
N GLN A 628 31.86 13.90 32.55
CA GLN A 628 31.45 13.30 33.82
C GLN A 628 30.86 14.36 34.76
N TYR A 629 31.37 15.60 34.75
CA TYR A 629 30.86 16.67 35.62
C TYR A 629 29.38 16.96 35.35
N THR A 630 29.02 17.16 34.09
CA THR A 630 27.62 17.42 33.71
C THR A 630 26.73 16.23 34.00
N ASN A 631 27.18 15.01 33.68
CA ASN A 631 26.41 13.79 33.95
C ASN A 631 26.20 13.55 35.45
N LEU A 632 27.26 13.70 36.25
CA LEU A 632 27.22 13.54 37.70
C LEU A 632 26.29 14.56 38.34
N GLN A 633 26.27 15.78 37.82
CA GLN A 633 25.35 16.82 38.28
C GLN A 633 23.90 16.44 37.98
N PHE A 634 23.57 16.06 36.73
CA PHE A 634 22.22 15.62 36.38
C PHE A 634 21.75 14.43 37.23
N GLN A 635 22.63 13.44 37.46
CA GLN A 635 22.34 12.30 38.32
C GLN A 635 22.07 12.73 39.76
N ALA A 636 22.90 13.62 40.32
CA ALA A 636 22.70 14.15 41.67
C ALA A 636 21.33 14.85 41.79
N TYR A 637 20.91 15.66 40.81
CA TYR A 637 19.57 16.26 40.80
C TYR A 637 18.46 15.22 40.75
N SER A 638 18.57 14.21 39.88
CA SER A 638 17.57 13.13 39.78
C SER A 638 17.45 12.28 41.06
N LEU A 639 18.52 12.17 41.84
CA LEU A 639 18.55 11.46 43.12
C LEU A 639 18.18 12.34 44.32
N GLY A 640 17.81 13.60 44.12
CA GLY A 640 17.49 14.55 45.20
C GLY A 640 18.73 15.08 45.95
N LEU A 641 19.93 14.84 45.43
CA LEU A 641 21.21 15.30 45.96
C LEU A 641 21.71 16.60 45.33
N GLY A 642 20.87 17.28 44.53
CA GLY A 642 21.25 18.49 43.79
C GLY A 642 21.83 19.61 44.68
N GLU A 643 21.23 19.83 45.85
CA GLU A 643 21.71 20.82 46.83
C GLU A 643 23.03 20.40 47.52
N PHE A 644 23.36 19.11 47.50
CA PHE A 644 24.57 18.52 48.09
C PHE A 644 25.67 18.26 47.06
N PHE A 645 25.58 18.86 45.86
CA PHE A 645 26.54 18.57 44.80
C PHE A 645 27.99 18.93 45.16
N GLU A 646 28.20 19.97 45.99
CA GLU A 646 29.52 20.30 46.53
C GLU A 646 30.10 19.17 47.40
N ASP A 647 29.25 18.50 48.18
CA ASP A 647 29.67 17.35 48.98
C ASP A 647 29.93 16.13 48.10
N VAL A 648 29.19 15.97 47.00
CA VAL A 648 29.48 14.94 45.98
C VAL A 648 30.85 15.18 45.33
N LYS A 649 31.24 16.42 45.01
CA LYS A 649 32.57 16.73 44.48
C LYS A 649 33.69 16.42 45.47
N LYS A 650 33.48 16.72 46.76
CA LYS A 650 34.44 16.35 47.82
C LYS A 650 34.55 14.83 47.97
N ALA A 651 33.40 14.15 48.03
CA ALA A 651 33.33 12.69 48.10
C ALA A 651 33.97 12.03 46.87
N TYR A 652 33.92 12.64 45.69
CA TYR A 652 34.57 12.14 44.47
C TYR A 652 36.09 12.05 44.63
N ARG A 653 36.72 13.04 45.26
CA ARG A 653 38.14 12.98 45.60
C ARG A 653 38.44 11.84 46.59
N HIS A 654 37.61 11.69 47.63
CA HIS A 654 37.78 10.61 48.61
C HIS A 654 37.58 9.22 47.99
N ALA A 655 36.58 9.07 47.12
CA ALA A 655 36.32 7.87 46.35
C ALA A 655 37.52 7.51 45.44
N ASN A 656 38.15 8.50 44.79
CA ASN A 656 39.36 8.27 44.00
C ASN A 656 40.49 7.66 44.85
N LEU A 657 40.74 8.23 46.03
CA LEU A 657 41.78 7.73 46.95
C LEU A 657 41.45 6.34 47.49
N LEU A 658 40.18 6.07 47.84
CA LEU A 658 39.72 4.74 48.26
C LEU A 658 39.95 3.68 47.18
N LEU A 659 39.81 4.07 45.91
CA LEU A 659 39.98 3.18 44.77
C LEU A 659 41.45 3.02 44.31
N GLY A 660 42.41 3.65 45.01
CA GLY A 660 43.84 3.51 44.73
C GLY A 660 44.43 4.63 43.85
N ASP A 661 43.80 5.80 43.83
CA ASP A 661 44.22 6.96 43.03
C ASP A 661 44.32 6.66 41.52
N ILE A 662 43.17 6.42 40.92
CA ILE A 662 43.08 5.89 39.55
C ILE A 662 43.06 7.00 38.49
N ILE A 663 43.42 6.62 37.27
CA ILE A 663 43.17 7.45 36.08
C ILE A 663 41.65 7.51 35.85
N LYS A 664 41.09 8.72 35.82
CA LYS A 664 39.65 8.97 35.71
C LYS A 664 39.29 9.42 34.31
N VAL A 665 38.79 8.49 33.51
CA VAL A 665 38.23 8.72 32.17
C VAL A 665 37.06 7.75 31.98
N THR A 666 36.19 7.87 30.98
CA THR A 666 35.12 6.87 30.79
C THR A 666 35.76 5.49 30.53
N PRO A 667 35.40 4.41 31.26
CA PRO A 667 34.34 4.33 32.29
C PRO A 667 34.80 4.50 33.76
N SER A 668 36.11 4.54 34.09
CA SER A 668 36.60 4.65 35.48
C SER A 668 36.14 5.92 36.23
N SER A 669 35.98 7.05 35.54
CA SER A 669 35.40 8.28 36.11
C SER A 669 33.96 8.09 36.59
N LYS A 670 33.17 7.25 35.90
CA LYS A 670 31.83 6.87 36.35
C LYS A 670 31.91 6.02 37.63
N VAL A 671 32.87 5.11 37.73
CA VAL A 671 33.07 4.27 38.94
C VAL A 671 33.29 5.16 40.17
N VAL A 672 34.17 6.15 40.07
CA VAL A 672 34.43 7.11 41.14
C VAL A 672 33.18 7.94 41.44
N GLY A 673 32.45 8.37 40.41
CA GLY A 673 31.21 9.13 40.54
C GLY A 673 30.08 8.39 41.24
N ASP A 674 29.89 7.12 40.91
CA ASP A 674 28.87 6.27 41.53
C ASP A 674 29.22 6.01 43.01
N LEU A 675 30.51 5.77 43.32
CA LEU A 675 30.96 5.63 44.70
C LEU A 675 30.79 6.94 45.50
N ALA A 676 31.10 8.09 44.91
CA ALA A 676 30.94 9.39 45.54
C ALA A 676 29.49 9.69 45.90
N GLN A 677 28.55 9.47 44.96
CA GLN A 677 27.12 9.62 45.22
C GLN A 677 26.64 8.65 46.29
N PHE A 678 27.09 7.39 46.23
CA PHE A 678 26.79 6.39 47.25
C PHE A 678 27.26 6.82 48.65
N MET A 679 28.47 7.37 48.77
CA MET A 679 29.01 7.88 50.03
C MET A 679 28.17 9.03 50.58
N VAL A 680 27.81 10.01 49.75
CA VAL A 680 26.99 11.15 50.18
C VAL A 680 25.57 10.73 50.55
N GLN A 681 24.93 9.89 49.72
CA GLN A 681 23.57 9.41 49.95
C GLN A 681 23.44 8.65 51.28
N ASN A 682 24.45 7.86 51.63
CA ASN A 682 24.47 7.05 52.85
C ASN A 682 25.20 7.73 54.01
N LYS A 683 25.62 9.00 53.85
CA LYS A 683 26.37 9.78 54.86
C LYS A 683 27.62 9.06 55.38
N LEU A 684 28.36 8.42 54.48
CA LEU A 684 29.56 7.63 54.79
C LEU A 684 30.82 8.48 54.61
N SER A 685 31.71 8.45 55.60
CA SER A 685 33.10 8.89 55.43
C SER A 685 33.94 7.84 54.70
N ALA A 686 35.16 8.21 54.28
CA ALA A 686 36.06 7.24 53.65
C ALA A 686 36.43 6.08 54.59
N ASP A 687 36.60 6.37 55.88
CA ASP A 687 36.89 5.35 56.89
C ASP A 687 35.68 4.44 57.14
N ASP A 688 34.45 4.98 57.10
CA ASP A 688 33.23 4.17 57.19
C ASP A 688 33.14 3.16 56.05
N VAL A 689 33.50 3.57 54.83
CA VAL A 689 33.51 2.70 53.65
C VAL A 689 34.49 1.53 53.85
N LEU A 690 35.70 1.77 54.34
CA LEU A 690 36.70 0.72 54.57
C LEU A 690 36.35 -0.22 55.73
N ASN A 691 35.80 0.35 56.81
CA ASN A 691 35.46 -0.40 58.02
C ASN A 691 34.23 -1.28 57.81
N LYS A 692 33.22 -0.78 57.08
CA LYS A 692 31.94 -1.46 56.82
C LYS A 692 31.86 -2.11 55.44
N ALA A 693 32.98 -2.22 54.71
CA ALA A 693 32.99 -2.72 53.33
C ALA A 693 32.33 -4.11 53.15
N GLU A 694 32.35 -4.97 54.16
CA GLU A 694 31.72 -6.29 54.11
C GLU A 694 30.19 -6.26 54.25
N GLU A 695 29.64 -5.18 54.81
CA GLU A 695 28.21 -5.00 55.10
C GLU A 695 27.52 -4.11 54.04
N LEU A 696 28.28 -3.25 53.36
CA LEU A 696 27.77 -2.29 52.39
C LEU A 696 27.50 -2.92 51.01
N SER A 697 26.39 -2.52 50.39
CA SER A 697 26.07 -2.89 49.00
C SER A 697 26.57 -1.83 48.04
N PHE A 698 27.73 -2.08 47.43
CA PHE A 698 28.38 -1.12 46.54
C PHE A 698 27.68 -1.00 45.17
N PRO A 699 27.78 0.16 44.49
CA PRO A 699 27.33 0.30 43.12
C PRO A 699 27.99 -0.73 42.19
N LYS A 700 27.22 -1.23 41.22
CA LYS A 700 27.67 -2.27 40.29
C LYS A 700 28.97 -1.91 39.55
N SER A 701 29.12 -0.65 39.13
CA SER A 701 30.32 -0.16 38.45
C SER A 701 31.59 -0.27 39.32
N VAL A 702 31.46 -0.06 40.64
CA VAL A 702 32.54 -0.22 41.63
C VAL A 702 32.91 -1.69 41.80
N VAL A 703 31.90 -2.56 41.89
CA VAL A 703 32.11 -4.01 41.96
C VAL A 703 32.82 -4.50 40.70
N GLU A 704 32.32 -4.15 39.51
CA GLU A 704 32.91 -4.55 38.21
C GLU A 704 34.36 -4.04 38.05
N PHE A 705 34.63 -2.81 38.49
CA PHE A 705 36.00 -2.29 38.56
C PHE A 705 36.88 -3.19 39.43
N LEU A 706 36.48 -3.44 40.68
CA LEU A 706 37.25 -4.26 41.62
C LEU A 706 37.42 -5.70 41.13
N GLN A 707 36.45 -6.25 40.38
CA GLN A 707 36.56 -7.55 39.72
C GLN A 707 37.66 -7.56 38.64
N GLY A 708 37.98 -6.42 38.04
CA GLY A 708 38.93 -6.29 36.92
C GLY A 708 38.25 -6.26 35.55
N ALA A 709 36.93 -6.03 35.49
CA ALA A 709 36.17 -6.04 34.23
C ALA A 709 36.56 -4.90 33.27
N ILE A 710 37.15 -3.81 33.78
CA ILE A 710 37.65 -2.68 32.97
C ILE A 710 39.19 -2.68 32.83
N GLY A 711 39.85 -3.78 33.20
CA GLY A 711 41.31 -3.91 33.23
C GLY A 711 41.90 -3.71 34.63
N GLU A 712 43.23 -3.78 34.72
CA GLU A 712 43.97 -3.64 35.97
C GLU A 712 44.46 -2.19 36.13
N PRO A 713 44.17 -1.52 37.26
CA PRO A 713 44.64 -0.16 37.49
C PRO A 713 46.16 -0.12 37.72
N TYR A 714 46.78 1.03 37.42
CA TYR A 714 48.17 1.28 37.76
C TYR A 714 48.38 1.15 39.28
N GLY A 715 49.39 0.39 39.72
CA GLY A 715 49.62 0.10 41.14
C GLY A 715 48.78 -1.05 41.71
N GLY A 716 47.90 -1.67 40.92
CA GLY A 716 47.04 -2.77 41.36
C GLY A 716 45.81 -2.30 42.14
N PHE A 717 44.96 -3.24 42.54
CA PHE A 717 43.72 -2.92 43.25
C PHE A 717 43.95 -2.64 44.74
N PRO A 718 43.16 -1.76 45.37
CA PRO A 718 43.30 -1.45 46.79
C PRO A 718 42.85 -2.63 47.67
N GLU A 719 43.78 -3.17 48.46
CA GLU A 719 43.50 -4.17 49.51
C GLU A 719 43.60 -3.50 50.90
N PRO A 720 42.74 -3.87 51.88
CA PRO A 720 41.79 -4.98 51.86
C PRO A 720 40.43 -4.64 51.24
N LEU A 721 40.23 -3.43 50.70
CA LEU A 721 38.92 -2.99 50.17
C LEU A 721 38.37 -3.94 49.10
N ARG A 722 39.18 -4.32 48.10
CA ARG A 722 38.79 -5.27 47.06
C ARG A 722 38.34 -6.60 47.66
N SER A 723 39.13 -7.18 48.55
CA SER A 723 38.78 -8.49 49.14
C SER A 723 37.51 -8.42 49.99
N LYS A 724 37.29 -7.33 50.74
CA LYS A 724 36.05 -7.13 51.52
C LYS A 724 34.81 -6.97 50.66
N VAL A 725 34.90 -6.21 49.55
CA VAL A 725 33.77 -5.95 48.65
C VAL A 725 33.42 -7.19 47.82
N LEU A 726 34.44 -7.84 47.25
CA LEU A 726 34.21 -8.97 46.35
C LEU A 726 33.92 -10.27 47.08
N LYS A 727 34.52 -10.50 48.26
CA LYS A 727 34.44 -11.80 48.96
C LYS A 727 34.81 -12.93 47.98
N ASP A 728 33.86 -13.82 47.69
CA ASP A 728 33.99 -14.95 46.77
C ASP A 728 33.57 -14.63 45.31
N MET A 729 33.26 -13.38 44.99
CA MET A 729 32.90 -12.97 43.62
C MET A 729 34.06 -13.22 42.64
N PRO A 730 33.75 -13.56 41.37
CA PRO A 730 34.76 -13.87 40.37
C PRO A 730 35.63 -12.66 40.07
N ARG A 731 36.93 -12.93 39.82
CA ARG A 731 37.95 -11.92 39.50
C ARG A 731 38.48 -12.18 38.09
N VAL A 732 38.53 -11.14 37.27
CA VAL A 732 39.14 -11.13 35.95
C VAL A 732 40.62 -10.75 36.10
N ARG A 733 41.50 -11.47 35.40
CA ARG A 733 42.95 -11.20 35.37
C ARG A 733 43.38 -10.85 33.94
N GLY A 734 44.27 -9.89 33.78
CA GLY A 734 44.74 -9.46 32.47
C GLY A 734 43.66 -8.74 31.64
N ARG A 735 43.80 -8.76 30.31
CA ARG A 735 42.92 -8.01 29.38
C ARG A 735 41.56 -8.71 29.23
N PRO A 736 40.42 -8.10 29.63
CA PRO A 736 39.10 -8.74 29.60
C PRO A 736 38.69 -9.29 28.23
N GLY A 737 39.04 -8.58 27.14
CA GLY A 737 38.73 -9.01 25.78
C GLY A 737 39.61 -10.15 25.23
N ALA A 738 40.57 -10.67 25.98
CA ALA A 738 41.42 -11.79 25.54
C ALA A 738 40.71 -13.15 25.61
N THR A 739 39.71 -13.27 26.48
CA THR A 739 38.95 -14.52 26.71
C THR A 739 37.59 -14.51 26.04
N LEU A 740 37.22 -13.45 25.32
CA LEU A 740 35.96 -13.37 24.59
C LEU A 740 36.03 -14.21 23.30
N PRO A 741 34.97 -14.97 22.97
CA PRO A 741 34.91 -15.67 21.69
C PRO A 741 34.85 -14.67 20.52
N PRO A 742 35.38 -15.02 19.33
CA PRO A 742 35.19 -14.23 18.12
C PRO A 742 33.71 -14.08 17.77
N LEU A 743 33.31 -12.90 17.30
CA LEU A 743 31.96 -12.62 16.81
C LEU A 743 31.83 -12.96 15.32
N ASP A 744 30.79 -13.69 14.94
CA ASP A 744 30.46 -13.98 13.54
C ASP A 744 29.61 -12.84 12.93
N PHE A 745 30.26 -11.99 12.13
CA PHE A 745 29.60 -10.87 11.45
C PHE A 745 28.63 -11.31 10.34
N ASN A 746 28.82 -12.49 9.73
CA ASN A 746 27.93 -12.99 8.68
C ASN A 746 26.63 -13.53 9.27
N ALA A 747 26.74 -14.25 10.39
CA ALA A 747 25.58 -14.69 11.16
C ALA A 747 24.76 -13.48 11.64
N LEU A 748 25.42 -12.49 12.26
CA LEU A 748 24.75 -11.26 12.73
C LEU A 748 24.09 -10.49 11.59
N LYS A 749 24.74 -10.41 10.42
CA LYS A 749 24.13 -9.78 9.24
C LYS A 749 22.85 -10.49 8.80
N THR A 750 22.87 -11.82 8.79
CA THR A 750 21.72 -12.64 8.38
C THR A 750 20.56 -12.44 9.35
N GLU A 751 20.83 -12.49 10.66
CA GLU A 751 19.84 -12.22 11.72
C GLU A 751 19.20 -10.83 11.56
N LEU A 752 20.01 -9.78 11.36
CA LEU A 752 19.49 -8.42 11.17
C LEU A 752 18.66 -8.29 9.89
N GLN A 753 18.99 -9.03 8.83
CA GLN A 753 18.24 -8.99 7.56
C GLN A 753 16.85 -9.62 7.66
N GLU A 754 16.60 -10.51 8.63
CA GLU A 754 15.27 -11.07 8.88
C GLU A 754 14.27 -9.99 9.31
N SER A 755 14.71 -9.05 10.16
CA SER A 755 13.88 -7.94 10.63
C SER A 755 14.00 -6.68 9.76
N HIS A 756 15.18 -6.45 9.19
CA HIS A 756 15.54 -5.24 8.46
C HIS A 756 16.20 -5.57 7.11
N PRO A 757 15.43 -5.67 6.01
CA PRO A 757 15.93 -6.14 4.71
C PRO A 757 17.08 -5.31 4.09
N HIS A 758 17.31 -4.09 4.56
CA HIS A 758 18.26 -3.12 3.99
C HIS A 758 19.46 -2.82 4.90
N VAL A 759 19.90 -3.81 5.69
CA VAL A 759 21.06 -3.70 6.59
C VAL A 759 22.37 -3.52 5.81
N THR A 760 23.15 -2.51 6.22
CA THR A 760 24.49 -2.23 5.68
C THR A 760 25.58 -2.85 6.56
N ASN A 761 26.81 -2.98 6.06
CA ASN A 761 27.93 -3.44 6.89
C ASN A 761 28.20 -2.49 8.09
N ARG A 762 27.87 -1.20 7.95
CA ARG A 762 27.92 -0.24 9.06
C ARG A 762 26.88 -0.55 10.13
N ASP A 763 25.68 -0.98 9.75
CA ASP A 763 24.64 -1.39 10.69
C ASP A 763 25.08 -2.67 11.44
N VAL A 764 25.69 -3.64 10.76
CA VAL A 764 26.24 -4.85 11.40
C VAL A 764 27.31 -4.49 12.43
N MET A 765 28.24 -3.59 12.09
CA MET A 765 29.26 -3.11 13.03
C MET A 765 28.62 -2.36 14.20
N SER A 766 27.59 -1.56 13.94
CA SER A 766 26.86 -0.84 15.00
C SER A 766 26.16 -1.82 15.93
N ALA A 767 25.54 -2.88 15.41
CA ALA A 767 24.88 -3.91 16.21
C ALA A 767 25.89 -4.71 17.04
N ALA A 768 27.09 -4.97 16.51
CA ALA A 768 28.17 -5.61 17.27
C ALA A 768 28.63 -4.76 18.48
N LEU A 769 28.61 -3.43 18.35
CA LEU A 769 29.00 -2.50 19.42
C LEU A 769 27.84 -2.19 20.39
N TYR A 770 26.64 -1.99 19.85
CA TYR A 770 25.44 -1.57 20.57
C TYR A 770 24.19 -2.28 20.00
N PRO A 771 23.93 -3.56 20.36
CA PRO A 771 22.86 -4.35 19.75
C PRO A 771 21.47 -3.68 19.89
N GLN A 772 21.09 -3.34 21.13
CA GLN A 772 19.76 -2.75 21.39
C GLN A 772 19.61 -1.37 20.74
N VAL A 773 20.61 -0.49 20.89
CA VAL A 773 20.55 0.87 20.31
C VAL A 773 20.48 0.81 18.79
N THR A 774 21.20 -0.13 18.17
CA THR A 774 21.14 -0.33 16.73
C THR A 774 19.77 -0.82 16.32
N ASN A 775 19.19 -1.79 17.03
CA ASN A 775 17.83 -2.25 16.75
C ASN A 775 16.80 -1.12 16.88
N ASP A 776 16.87 -0.32 17.94
CA ASP A 776 16.01 0.85 18.13
C ASP A 776 16.18 1.88 17.00
N TYR A 777 17.42 2.13 16.56
CA TYR A 777 17.73 2.99 15.43
C TYR A 777 17.20 2.44 14.10
N LEU A 778 17.33 1.13 13.85
CA LEU A 778 16.82 0.48 12.64
C LEU A 778 15.30 0.55 12.59
N ASN A 779 14.61 0.30 13.71
CA ASN A 779 13.17 0.50 13.85
C ASN A 779 12.77 1.96 13.58
N PHE A 780 13.50 2.91 14.16
CA PHE A 780 13.27 4.34 13.94
C PHE A 780 13.47 4.73 12.47
N ARG A 781 14.54 4.24 11.82
CA ARG A 781 14.84 4.46 10.39
C ARG A 781 13.76 3.83 9.50
N ASP A 782 13.26 2.66 9.85
CA ASP A 782 12.19 2.00 9.10
C ASP A 782 10.87 2.75 9.24
N GLN A 783 10.60 3.39 10.37
CA GLN A 783 9.42 4.21 10.58
C GLN A 783 9.49 5.58 9.89
N TYR A 784 10.63 6.29 10.04
CA TYR A 784 10.74 7.71 9.70
C TYR A 784 11.67 8.04 8.53
N GLY A 785 12.46 7.07 8.08
CA GLY A 785 13.32 7.23 6.92
C GLY A 785 14.48 8.20 7.19
N PRO A 786 14.92 8.97 6.18
CA PRO A 786 16.19 9.73 6.22
C PRO A 786 16.02 11.09 6.93
N VAL A 787 15.71 11.08 8.23
CA VAL A 787 15.56 12.32 9.03
C VAL A 787 16.86 13.10 9.19
N ASP A 788 18.00 12.47 8.94
CA ASP A 788 19.34 13.08 8.88
C ASP A 788 19.47 14.14 7.77
N LYS A 789 18.51 14.19 6.84
CA LYS A 789 18.44 15.18 5.76
C LYS A 789 17.66 16.43 6.14
N LEU A 790 17.04 16.48 7.31
CA LEU A 790 16.30 17.64 7.79
C LEU A 790 17.26 18.68 8.40
N GLU A 791 16.94 19.96 8.25
CA GLU A 791 17.61 21.02 8.99
C GLU A 791 17.38 20.81 10.51
N THR A 792 18.39 21.11 11.33
CA THR A 792 18.37 20.84 12.78
C THR A 792 17.11 21.40 13.48
N ARG A 793 16.66 22.59 13.12
CA ARG A 793 15.45 23.21 13.71
C ARG A 793 14.19 22.40 13.39
N ILE A 794 14.03 22.00 12.13
CA ILE A 794 12.92 21.17 11.64
C ILE A 794 12.95 19.80 12.31
N PHE A 795 14.13 19.20 12.44
CA PHE A 795 14.31 17.92 13.13
C PHE A 795 13.87 18.01 14.61
N LEU A 796 14.37 19.00 15.35
CA LEU A 796 14.12 19.09 16.79
C LEU A 796 12.69 19.50 17.14
N THR A 797 12.13 20.48 16.42
CA THR A 797 10.88 21.15 16.83
C THR A 797 9.78 21.11 15.78
N GLY A 798 10.04 20.51 14.63
CA GLY A 798 9.09 20.46 13.52
C GLY A 798 8.95 21.80 12.79
N PRO A 799 8.23 21.81 11.66
CA PRO A 799 7.86 23.02 10.95
C PRO A 799 6.71 23.75 11.64
N LYS A 800 6.55 25.05 11.38
CA LYS A 800 5.33 25.79 11.75
C LYS A 800 4.25 25.60 10.70
N VAL A 801 2.98 25.75 11.09
CA VAL A 801 1.89 25.84 10.12
C VAL A 801 2.13 27.04 9.19
N GLY A 802 2.08 26.80 7.88
CA GLY A 802 2.40 27.76 6.82
C GLY A 802 3.86 27.80 6.40
N GLU A 803 4.77 27.14 7.13
CA GLU A 803 6.20 27.14 6.82
C GLU A 803 6.53 26.22 5.65
N GLU A 804 7.42 26.69 4.77
CA GLU A 804 7.90 26.00 3.57
C GLU A 804 9.42 25.82 3.62
N PHE A 805 9.89 24.63 3.27
CA PHE A 805 11.30 24.27 3.31
C PHE A 805 11.62 23.12 2.37
N ASP A 806 12.90 23.00 2.02
CA ASP A 806 13.41 21.98 1.11
C ASP A 806 14.15 20.88 1.85
N VAL A 807 13.95 19.63 1.45
CA VAL A 807 14.68 18.47 1.95
C VAL A 807 15.35 17.74 0.78
N THR A 808 16.67 17.86 0.69
CA THR A 808 17.46 17.14 -0.32
C THR A 808 17.78 15.73 0.17
N ILE A 809 17.03 14.74 -0.33
CA ILE A 809 17.18 13.34 0.11
C ILE A 809 18.33 12.62 -0.59
N GLU A 810 18.60 12.98 -1.85
CA GLU A 810 19.71 12.48 -2.68
C GLU A 810 20.13 13.57 -3.68
N LYS A 811 21.31 13.43 -4.28
CA LYS A 811 21.76 14.31 -5.37
C LYS A 811 20.69 14.33 -6.48
N GLY A 812 20.16 15.51 -6.78
CA GLY A 812 19.10 15.70 -7.80
C GLY A 812 17.68 15.35 -7.33
N LYS A 813 17.45 15.06 -6.04
CA LYS A 813 16.12 14.78 -5.48
C LYS A 813 15.86 15.65 -4.25
N THR A 814 15.08 16.71 -4.45
CA THR A 814 14.66 17.64 -3.41
C THR A 814 13.15 17.58 -3.24
N LEU A 815 12.69 17.58 -2.00
CA LEU A 815 11.28 17.64 -1.62
C LEU A 815 11.02 19.06 -1.11
N GLY A 816 10.25 19.86 -1.84
CA GLY A 816 9.67 21.09 -1.31
C GLY A 816 8.45 20.71 -0.48
N ILE A 817 8.48 21.02 0.81
CA ILE A 817 7.45 20.65 1.78
C ILE A 817 6.92 21.93 2.43
N LYS A 818 5.59 22.03 2.50
CA LYS A 818 4.88 23.08 3.24
C LYS A 818 3.89 22.47 4.20
N THR A 819 3.91 22.88 5.46
CA THR A 819 2.91 22.43 6.44
C THR A 819 1.66 23.27 6.31
N LEU A 820 0.50 22.64 6.12
CA LEU A 820 -0.76 23.36 5.86
C LEU A 820 -1.64 23.47 7.11
N ALA A 821 -1.85 22.37 7.83
CA ALA A 821 -2.71 22.33 9.01
C ALA A 821 -2.51 21.04 9.82
N VAL A 822 -2.92 21.06 11.08
CA VAL A 822 -3.12 19.88 11.93
C VAL A 822 -4.61 19.87 12.30
N ALA A 823 -5.30 18.75 12.09
CA ALA A 823 -6.70 18.62 12.45
C ALA A 823 -6.90 18.71 13.97
N GLU A 824 -7.89 19.51 14.38
CA GLU A 824 -8.31 19.62 15.79
C GLU A 824 -9.07 18.38 16.25
N ASP A 825 -9.85 17.77 15.36
CA ASP A 825 -10.63 16.57 15.65
C ASP A 825 -9.74 15.33 15.66
N LEU A 826 -10.02 14.43 16.61
CA LEU A 826 -9.45 13.10 16.64
C LEU A 826 -10.28 12.16 15.77
N THR A 827 -9.62 11.28 15.01
CA THR A 827 -10.28 10.13 14.42
C THR A 827 -10.78 9.18 15.52
N LYS A 828 -11.66 8.24 15.16
CA LYS A 828 -12.13 7.18 16.07
C LYS A 828 -11.00 6.36 16.71
N ASN A 829 -9.81 6.38 16.10
CA ASN A 829 -8.63 5.65 16.56
C ASN A 829 -7.69 6.49 17.44
N GLY A 830 -8.07 7.75 17.77
CA GLY A 830 -7.22 8.67 18.54
C GLY A 830 -6.07 9.25 17.73
N GLU A 831 -6.25 9.44 16.42
CA GLU A 831 -5.24 10.02 15.53
C GLU A 831 -5.65 11.41 15.08
N ARG A 832 -4.67 12.29 14.85
CA ARG A 832 -4.85 13.59 14.18
C ARG A 832 -4.37 13.48 12.74
N GLU A 833 -5.13 14.06 11.83
CA GLU A 833 -4.70 14.21 10.43
C GLU A 833 -3.83 15.47 10.29
N VAL A 834 -2.62 15.32 9.78
CA VAL A 834 -1.71 16.44 9.50
C VAL A 834 -1.60 16.63 7.99
N PHE A 835 -1.88 17.85 7.52
CA PHE A 835 -1.88 18.21 6.12
C PHE A 835 -0.58 18.91 5.72
N PHE A 836 -0.01 18.45 4.61
CA PHE A 836 1.18 19.00 3.97
C PHE A 836 0.90 19.27 2.50
N GLU A 837 1.59 20.23 1.93
CA GLU A 837 1.84 20.28 0.49
C GLU A 837 3.26 19.76 0.26
N MET A 838 3.44 18.85 -0.69
CA MET A 838 4.76 18.34 -1.07
C MET A 838 4.90 18.34 -2.58
N ASN A 839 5.87 19.10 -3.11
CA ASN A 839 6.09 19.32 -4.54
C ASN A 839 4.80 19.72 -5.26
N GLY A 840 4.05 20.68 -4.69
CA GLY A 840 2.78 21.18 -5.24
C GLY A 840 1.58 20.25 -5.06
N GLN A 841 1.69 19.19 -4.24
CA GLN A 841 0.60 18.23 -4.02
C GLN A 841 0.16 18.17 -2.57
N LEU A 842 -1.15 18.21 -2.34
CA LEU A 842 -1.72 17.94 -1.02
C LEU A 842 -1.43 16.50 -0.58
N ARG A 843 -0.99 16.36 0.65
CA ARG A 843 -0.70 15.10 1.33
C ARG A 843 -1.23 15.18 2.75
N SER A 844 -1.65 14.06 3.30
CA SER A 844 -1.91 13.94 4.72
C SER A 844 -1.27 12.71 5.33
N VAL A 845 -1.05 12.76 6.63
CA VAL A 845 -0.61 11.65 7.46
C VAL A 845 -1.46 11.60 8.72
N PHE A 846 -1.82 10.40 9.16
CA PHE A 846 -2.54 10.19 10.41
C PHE A 846 -1.53 9.87 11.50
N ILE A 847 -1.53 10.69 12.55
CA ILE A 847 -0.57 10.61 13.64
C ILE A 847 -1.33 10.34 14.92
N LYS A 848 -0.98 9.25 15.61
CA LYS A 848 -1.53 8.95 16.93
C LYS A 848 -1.13 10.04 17.92
N ASP A 849 -2.12 10.65 18.56
CA ASP A 849 -1.92 11.66 19.60
C ASP A 849 -1.69 10.96 20.95
N LYS A 850 -0.45 10.98 21.43
CA LYS A 850 -0.06 10.26 22.66
C LYS A 850 -0.69 10.85 23.91
N GLU A 851 -1.00 12.14 23.94
CA GLU A 851 -1.63 12.78 25.09
C GLU A 851 -3.13 12.47 25.09
N ALA A 852 -3.80 12.64 23.95
CA ALA A 852 -5.22 12.32 23.85
C ALA A 852 -5.50 10.83 24.12
N VAL A 853 -4.62 9.92 23.68
CA VAL A 853 -4.77 8.47 23.91
C VAL A 853 -4.60 8.09 25.39
N LYS A 854 -3.82 8.85 26.19
CA LYS A 854 -3.79 8.63 27.65
C LYS A 854 -5.15 8.91 28.29
N GLU A 855 -5.94 9.82 27.72
CA GLU A 855 -7.31 10.12 28.16
C GLU A 855 -8.35 9.17 27.53
N LEU A 856 -8.10 8.67 26.31
CA LEU A 856 -8.94 7.76 25.53
C LEU A 856 -8.74 6.28 25.92
N HIS A 857 -8.91 5.91 27.19
CA HIS A 857 -9.15 4.51 27.55
C HIS A 857 -10.63 4.18 27.36
N VAL A 858 -11.07 3.97 26.11
CA VAL A 858 -12.38 3.33 25.84
C VAL A 858 -12.19 1.84 26.01
N HIS A 859 -12.47 1.34 27.21
CA HIS A 859 -12.51 -0.10 27.45
C HIS A 859 -13.69 -0.69 26.66
N PRO A 860 -13.53 -1.82 25.95
CA PRO A 860 -14.64 -2.48 25.26
C PRO A 860 -15.78 -2.72 26.25
N LYS A 861 -17.05 -2.48 25.89
CA LYS A 861 -18.19 -2.78 26.77
C LYS A 861 -18.76 -4.17 26.49
N ALA A 862 -19.16 -4.87 27.54
CA ALA A 862 -19.83 -6.16 27.43
C ALA A 862 -21.19 -6.00 26.74
N ALA A 863 -21.41 -6.78 25.69
CA ALA A 863 -22.69 -6.79 24.99
C ALA A 863 -23.78 -7.40 25.87
N LYS A 864 -24.82 -6.63 26.24
CA LYS A 864 -25.92 -7.09 27.11
C LYS A 864 -26.69 -8.32 26.58
N SER A 865 -26.61 -8.58 25.27
CA SER A 865 -27.18 -9.76 24.62
C SER A 865 -26.31 -11.02 24.72
N ASP A 866 -25.03 -10.90 25.04
CA ASP A 866 -24.07 -12.00 25.07
C ASP A 866 -23.78 -12.44 26.51
N LYS A 867 -24.32 -13.59 26.91
CA LYS A 867 -24.14 -14.16 28.26
C LYS A 867 -22.72 -14.69 28.51
N ASN A 868 -21.88 -14.72 27.49
CA ASN A 868 -20.49 -15.15 27.60
C ASN A 868 -19.57 -13.99 28.02
N GLN A 869 -20.02 -12.74 27.88
CA GLN A 869 -19.25 -11.56 28.24
C GLN A 869 -19.62 -11.09 29.64
N VAL A 870 -18.61 -10.90 30.50
CA VAL A 870 -18.80 -10.39 31.86
C VAL A 870 -18.36 -8.93 31.89
N GLY A 871 -19.30 -8.01 32.08
CA GLY A 871 -19.04 -6.58 32.22
C GLY A 871 -18.86 -6.14 33.67
N ALA A 872 -18.26 -4.97 33.86
CA ALA A 872 -18.14 -4.29 35.14
C ALA A 872 -19.53 -3.79 35.58
N PRO A 873 -20.05 -4.22 36.74
CA PRO A 873 -21.39 -3.86 37.18
C PRO A 873 -21.52 -2.38 37.58
N MET A 874 -20.39 -1.72 37.83
CA MET A 874 -20.30 -0.31 38.19
C MET A 874 -18.89 0.23 37.88
N PRO A 875 -18.73 1.56 37.73
CA PRO A 875 -17.41 2.17 37.62
C PRO A 875 -16.53 1.91 38.86
N GLY A 876 -15.26 1.59 38.67
CA GLY A 876 -14.34 1.27 39.77
C GLY A 876 -12.92 0.90 39.30
N THR A 877 -12.01 0.71 40.25
CA THR A 877 -10.62 0.30 39.98
C THR A 877 -10.43 -1.18 40.29
N VAL A 878 -9.79 -1.95 39.40
CA VAL A 878 -9.45 -3.36 39.65
C VAL A 878 -8.39 -3.47 40.74
N ILE A 879 -8.73 -4.06 41.88
CA ILE A 879 -7.78 -4.30 42.99
C ILE A 879 -7.10 -5.65 42.84
N ASP A 880 -7.84 -6.67 42.40
CA ASP A 880 -7.38 -8.05 42.41
C ASP A 880 -8.06 -8.87 41.31
N ILE A 881 -7.34 -9.81 40.71
CA ILE A 881 -7.80 -10.69 39.64
C ILE A 881 -7.57 -12.13 40.07
N ARG A 882 -8.65 -12.91 40.20
CA ARG A 882 -8.64 -14.25 40.83
C ARG A 882 -8.62 -15.41 39.85
N VAL A 883 -8.62 -15.13 38.56
CA VAL A 883 -8.67 -16.13 37.48
C VAL A 883 -7.67 -15.80 36.38
N LYS A 884 -7.23 -16.83 35.65
CA LYS A 884 -6.35 -16.70 34.48
C LYS A 884 -7.06 -17.23 33.23
N VAL A 885 -6.59 -16.78 32.07
CA VAL A 885 -7.04 -17.32 30.79
C VAL A 885 -6.74 -18.82 30.74
N GLY A 886 -7.77 -19.61 30.45
CA GLY A 886 -7.71 -21.07 30.43
C GLY A 886 -8.26 -21.76 31.68
N ASP A 887 -8.54 -21.03 32.76
CA ASP A 887 -9.11 -21.61 33.98
C ASP A 887 -10.57 -22.01 33.79
N THR A 888 -10.98 -23.12 34.42
CA THR A 888 -12.39 -23.55 34.48
C THR A 888 -13.02 -22.99 35.74
N VAL A 889 -14.14 -22.28 35.59
CA VAL A 889 -14.86 -21.66 36.71
C VAL A 889 -16.29 -22.22 36.82
N GLU A 890 -16.78 -22.34 38.05
CA GLU A 890 -18.19 -22.65 38.32
C GLU A 890 -19.02 -21.38 38.42
N LYS A 891 -20.34 -21.49 38.25
CA LYS A 891 -21.26 -20.35 38.43
C LYS A 891 -21.15 -19.83 39.87
N GLY A 892 -20.93 -18.53 40.02
CA GLY A 892 -20.74 -17.87 41.32
C GLY A 892 -19.28 -17.77 41.77
N ALA A 893 -18.33 -18.38 41.04
CA ALA A 893 -16.91 -18.27 41.36
C ALA A 893 -16.43 -16.80 41.26
N PRO A 894 -15.56 -16.33 42.18
CA PRO A 894 -15.07 -14.96 42.16
C PRO A 894 -14.05 -14.75 41.04
N LEU A 895 -14.26 -13.73 40.21
CA LEU A 895 -13.46 -13.44 39.01
C LEU A 895 -12.49 -12.28 39.23
N VAL A 896 -13.03 -11.11 39.57
CA VAL A 896 -12.30 -9.84 39.71
C VAL A 896 -12.83 -9.07 40.91
N VAL A 897 -11.97 -8.37 41.63
CA VAL A 897 -12.36 -7.47 42.73
C VAL A 897 -12.21 -6.02 42.28
N LEU A 898 -13.31 -5.26 42.36
CA LEU A 898 -13.37 -3.84 42.01
C LEU A 898 -13.46 -2.99 43.27
N SER A 899 -12.82 -1.82 43.27
CA SER A 899 -12.97 -0.78 44.27
C SER A 899 -13.76 0.39 43.73
N ALA A 900 -14.80 0.80 44.43
CA ALA A 900 -15.48 2.05 44.17
C ALA A 900 -15.82 2.71 45.52
N MET A 901 -15.52 4.00 45.66
CA MET A 901 -15.82 4.77 46.88
C MET A 901 -15.32 4.12 48.19
N LYS A 902 -14.12 3.50 48.16
CA LYS A 902 -13.50 2.76 49.28
C LYS A 902 -14.24 1.48 49.71
N MET A 903 -15.17 1.00 48.88
CA MET A 903 -15.82 -0.30 49.05
C MET A 903 -15.29 -1.28 48.01
N GLU A 904 -15.00 -2.50 48.44
CA GLU A 904 -14.57 -3.59 47.56
C GLU A 904 -15.77 -4.46 47.18
N MET A 905 -15.89 -4.81 45.90
CA MET A 905 -16.93 -5.66 45.35
C MET A 905 -16.30 -6.78 44.53
N VAL A 906 -16.73 -8.01 44.78
CA VAL A 906 -16.28 -9.19 44.03
C VAL A 906 -17.25 -9.46 42.90
N VAL A 907 -16.77 -9.40 41.66
CA VAL A 907 -17.52 -9.79 40.46
C VAL A 907 -17.47 -11.31 40.31
N GLN A 908 -18.63 -11.94 40.18
CA GLN A 908 -18.77 -13.41 40.15
C GLN A 908 -19.13 -13.93 38.75
N ALA A 909 -18.77 -15.18 38.48
CA ALA A 909 -19.06 -15.85 37.21
C ALA A 909 -20.57 -16.08 37.01
N PRO A 910 -21.20 -15.56 35.94
CA PRO A 910 -22.63 -15.74 35.71
C PRO A 910 -23.02 -17.17 35.27
N LYS A 911 -22.06 -17.92 34.71
CA LYS A 911 -22.20 -19.31 34.27
C LYS A 911 -20.91 -20.10 34.56
N ALA A 912 -21.01 -21.42 34.56
CA ALA A 912 -19.83 -22.27 34.51
C ALA A 912 -19.25 -22.30 33.09
N GLY A 913 -17.94 -22.37 32.96
CA GLY A 913 -17.26 -22.40 31.66
C GLY A 913 -15.76 -22.14 31.79
N LYS A 914 -15.07 -22.03 30.65
CA LYS A 914 -13.63 -21.79 30.61
C LYS A 914 -13.34 -20.33 30.29
N ILE A 915 -12.43 -19.69 31.02
CA ILE A 915 -12.05 -18.30 30.76
C ILE A 915 -11.30 -18.23 29.42
N LYS A 916 -11.89 -17.56 28.44
CA LYS A 916 -11.36 -17.43 27.08
C LYS A 916 -10.45 -16.22 26.91
N THR A 917 -10.85 -15.08 27.46
CA THR A 917 -10.07 -13.83 27.45
C THR A 917 -10.19 -13.16 28.81
N LEU A 918 -9.13 -12.46 29.22
CA LEU A 918 -9.12 -11.56 30.37
C LEU A 918 -8.72 -10.19 29.83
N ASP A 919 -9.64 -9.24 29.88
CA ASP A 919 -9.52 -7.95 29.18
C ASP A 919 -9.10 -6.82 30.12
N VAL A 920 -8.78 -7.13 31.39
CA VAL A 920 -8.45 -6.16 32.45
C VAL A 920 -7.12 -6.47 33.14
N ASN A 921 -6.47 -5.42 33.68
CA ASN A 921 -5.25 -5.53 34.48
C ASN A 921 -5.43 -4.96 35.90
N GLN A 922 -4.62 -5.41 36.85
CA GLN A 922 -4.62 -4.86 38.21
C GLN A 922 -4.27 -3.36 38.19
N GLY A 923 -5.02 -2.54 38.92
CA GLY A 923 -4.89 -1.08 38.97
C GLY A 923 -5.65 -0.33 37.86
N MET A 924 -6.30 -1.03 36.93
CA MET A 924 -7.06 -0.42 35.83
C MET A 924 -8.37 0.20 36.32
N ARG A 925 -8.71 1.41 35.83
CA ARG A 925 -10.01 2.06 36.07
C ARG A 925 -10.99 1.66 34.97
N LEU A 926 -12.21 1.34 35.38
CA LEU A 926 -13.30 0.87 34.52
C LEU A 926 -14.54 1.72 34.74
N GLU A 927 -15.33 1.88 33.68
CA GLU A 927 -16.68 2.40 33.72
C GLU A 927 -17.71 1.26 33.84
N GLY A 928 -18.98 1.63 34.05
CA GLY A 928 -20.07 0.65 33.99
C GLY A 928 -20.18 0.00 32.62
N ASP A 929 -20.48 -1.30 32.62
CA ASP A 929 -20.58 -2.18 31.46
C ASP A 929 -19.24 -2.48 30.74
N ASP A 930 -18.09 -2.01 31.23
CA ASP A 930 -16.78 -2.34 30.63
C ASP A 930 -16.46 -3.84 30.74
N LEU A 931 -16.05 -4.47 29.65
CA LEU A 931 -15.76 -5.89 29.54
C LEU A 931 -14.58 -6.27 30.44
N LEU A 932 -14.82 -7.20 31.35
CA LEU A 932 -13.81 -7.76 32.25
C LEU A 932 -13.15 -9.00 31.64
N LEU A 933 -13.98 -9.94 31.15
CA LEU A 933 -13.53 -11.22 30.58
C LEU A 933 -14.64 -11.88 29.77
N THR A 934 -14.24 -12.90 28.98
CA THR A 934 -15.16 -13.76 28.23
C THR A 934 -15.08 -15.20 28.71
N ILE A 935 -16.23 -15.85 28.91
CA ILE A 935 -16.38 -17.25 29.33
C ILE A 935 -16.92 -18.09 28.18
N GLU A 936 -16.15 -19.10 27.75
CA GLU A 936 -16.57 -20.12 26.79
C GLU A 936 -17.45 -21.19 27.47
#